data_AF-A0AAV1Q979-F1
#
_entry.id   AF-A0AAV1Q979-F1
#
_cell.length_a   1.000
_cell.length_b   1.000
_cell.length_c   1.000
_cell.angle_alpha   90.00
_cell.angle_beta   90.00
_cell.angle_gamma   90.00
#
_symmetry.space_group_name_H-M   'P 1'
#
loop_
_entity.id
_entity.type
_entity.pdbx_description
1 polymer ?
#
loop_
_entity_poly.entity_id
_entity_poly.type
_entity_poly.pdbx_seq_one_letter_code
_entity_poly.pdbx_strand_id
1 'polypeptide(L)'
;MRRYYGKVPGRQWLSPIGILYFWTLWVSPVMLHPQCLDFKPPFRPLRELEFCVMYKEFGCCDYQKDQELMTKYYRIMDNFDYHGYSNCAGFVLELLCQECSPYAAHLFDAEDPSTPDRTIPGLCPDYCAQFWKKCSSTIPLLSDDPHIAKVKEDPTLLCQHLELQDEDYCYPHLLSNQKLTQGLGRVQSDLDGCLQLCLEEVANGLRNPLAMVHANDGTHRFFVAEQVGLVWTYLPDRSKLEIPFLNITKVVLTSSWEGDERGFLGLTFHPQYKYNGKLYVYYSVEVGFDERIRISEFRVSSNDMNVVDHGSERVILEIDEPASNHNGGQLLFADDGYLYIFTGDGGMAGDPFGKYGNSQNKSALLGKVLRIDVDDNERGPLYRIPPDNPFIHERGARPEVYAYGVRNMWRCSVDRGDPRNREGKGRIFCGDVGQNKFEEIDIIEKGQNYGWRAKEGFSCYDKKLCANSSLDDVLPIYAYPHKMGKSVTGGYVYRGCEYPNLNGMYIFGDFMSGRLMSLQEDRNTGQWKYNEICMGLGLTCAFPGLINNYHQYIISFAEDEAGELYFMSTGIPSATSPSGVVYKVVDPSRRAPPRQCHYDPLPVRVKSNLIKFVPQEILMGVESPSKNDPEPQPTDSQDWLQELIDRLGELGPEPTTPFPTTTTTKPTRHSRRKGRRRKGKHRPQSVPELRNGAVRLVGDEPDSSDRGRVEIYINGEWGTVCDDLWNTKNAAVVCRQLGFRYALKAAKNSEFGEGKDLRILLDDVQCEGTESNLLDCKHAGVGTHNCAHYEDAGVICGNSDYVVGV
;
A
#
# COMPACT_ATOMS: atom_id res chain seq x y z
N MET A 1 -9.95 4.86 -64.34
CA MET A 1 -10.89 5.44 -65.33
C MET A 1 -12.17 5.91 -64.60
N ARG A 2 -13.17 6.46 -65.30
CA ARG A 2 -14.31 7.22 -64.70
C ARG A 2 -15.65 6.69 -65.24
N ARG A 3 -16.73 6.86 -64.45
CA ARG A 3 -18.17 6.60 -64.74
C ARG A 3 -18.62 5.12 -64.63
N TYR A 4 -19.80 4.73 -64.11
CA TYR A 4 -21.18 5.27 -63.87
C TYR A 4 -22.22 4.70 -64.84
N TYR A 5 -23.20 3.95 -64.32
CA TYR A 5 -24.62 3.74 -64.73
C TYR A 5 -25.19 2.55 -63.91
N GLY A 6 -26.42 2.49 -63.39
CA GLY A 6 -27.43 3.54 -63.15
C GLY A 6 -28.86 3.21 -63.65
N LYS A 7 -29.74 2.63 -62.82
CA LYS A 7 -31.23 2.65 -62.98
C LYS A 7 -32.02 2.18 -61.75
N VAL A 8 -33.28 2.63 -61.64
CA VAL A 8 -34.23 2.51 -60.49
C VAL A 8 -35.68 2.53 -61.04
N PRO A 9 -36.64 1.72 -60.52
CA PRO A 9 -37.85 2.23 -59.82
C PRO A 9 -38.36 1.29 -58.68
N GLY A 10 -39.27 1.66 -57.76
CA GLY A 10 -40.00 2.91 -57.44
C GLY A 10 -40.45 2.91 -55.96
N ARG A 11 -40.78 4.03 -55.26
CA ARG A 11 -41.91 5.00 -55.41
C ARG A 11 -43.30 4.33 -55.19
N GLN A 12 -44.25 4.82 -54.37
CA GLN A 12 -44.50 6.05 -53.55
C GLN A 12 -45.30 5.62 -52.27
N TRP A 13 -45.61 6.38 -51.19
CA TRP A 13 -45.44 7.79 -50.72
C TRP A 13 -45.58 7.79 -49.15
N LEU A 14 -45.82 8.84 -48.31
CA LEU A 14 -46.13 10.29 -48.39
C LEU A 14 -45.60 10.99 -47.09
N SER A 15 -46.21 12.10 -46.62
CA SER A 15 -46.03 12.77 -45.31
C SER A 15 -47.32 13.50 -44.90
N PRO A 16 -47.57 13.81 -43.61
CA PRO A 16 -47.39 15.20 -43.16
C PRO A 16 -46.80 15.37 -41.74
N ILE A 17 -46.58 16.62 -41.34
CA ILE A 17 -45.93 17.07 -40.10
C ILE A 17 -46.91 17.07 -38.90
N GLY A 18 -46.42 16.71 -37.71
CA GLY A 18 -47.10 16.89 -36.42
C GLY A 18 -46.16 17.51 -35.37
N ILE A 19 -46.67 18.41 -34.55
CA ILE A 19 -45.88 19.22 -33.60
C ILE A 19 -45.63 18.46 -32.30
N LEU A 20 -44.38 18.49 -31.81
CA LEU A 20 -44.07 18.36 -30.37
C LEU A 20 -42.82 19.17 -30.03
N TYR A 21 -43.01 20.30 -29.34
CA TYR A 21 -41.93 20.98 -28.63
C TYR A 21 -41.55 20.11 -27.42
N PHE A 22 -40.27 19.77 -27.26
CA PHE A 22 -39.71 19.39 -25.97
C PHE A 22 -38.40 20.14 -25.75
N TRP A 23 -38.13 20.51 -24.49
CA TRP A 23 -37.01 21.35 -24.14
C TRP A 23 -35.68 20.62 -24.32
N THR A 24 -34.79 21.17 -25.13
CA THR A 24 -33.35 20.94 -24.97
C THR A 24 -32.91 21.64 -23.70
N LEU A 25 -32.96 20.94 -22.56
CA LEU A 25 -32.17 21.34 -21.40
C LEU A 25 -30.70 21.38 -21.83
N TRP A 26 -30.14 22.59 -21.92
CA TRP A 26 -28.70 22.77 -22.00
C TRP A 26 -28.11 22.42 -20.63
N VAL A 27 -27.92 21.11 -20.41
CA VAL A 27 -26.91 20.65 -19.46
C VAL A 27 -25.58 21.01 -20.10
N SER A 28 -25.03 22.16 -19.72
CA SER A 28 -23.63 22.45 -19.99
C SER A 28 -22.81 21.27 -19.48
N PRO A 29 -21.91 20.68 -20.28
CA PRO A 29 -21.03 19.65 -19.77
C PRO A 29 -20.23 20.26 -18.62
N VAL A 30 -20.34 19.68 -17.43
CA VAL A 30 -19.51 20.08 -16.30
C VAL A 30 -18.08 19.74 -16.70
N MET A 31 -17.29 20.76 -17.00
CA MET A 31 -15.87 20.61 -17.28
C MET A 31 -15.15 20.38 -15.95
N LEU A 32 -15.15 19.11 -15.52
CA LEU A 32 -14.28 18.60 -14.45
C LEU A 32 -12.88 19.18 -14.61
N HIS A 33 -12.31 19.67 -13.52
CA HIS A 33 -11.02 20.33 -13.53
C HIS A 33 -9.95 19.38 -14.11
N PRO A 34 -9.03 19.87 -14.97
CA PRO A 34 -7.90 19.08 -15.44
C PRO A 34 -6.92 18.77 -14.30
N GLN A 35 -7.21 17.72 -13.52
CA GLN A 35 -6.29 17.14 -12.55
C GLN A 35 -5.00 16.72 -13.28
N CYS A 36 -3.85 17.23 -12.83
CA CYS A 36 -2.63 17.34 -13.65
C CYS A 36 -1.85 16.03 -13.80
N LEU A 37 -2.45 15.08 -14.50
CA LEU A 37 -2.03 13.68 -14.49
C LEU A 37 -2.18 13.00 -15.87
N ASP A 38 -2.55 13.76 -16.91
CA ASP A 38 -2.86 13.23 -18.25
C ASP A 38 -1.65 12.68 -19.03
N PHE A 39 -0.41 12.83 -18.55
CA PHE A 39 0.79 12.37 -19.26
C PHE A 39 1.62 11.32 -18.50
N LYS A 40 1.53 10.10 -19.04
CA LYS A 40 2.23 8.87 -18.67
C LYS A 40 3.74 9.05 -18.41
N PRO A 41 4.36 8.19 -17.58
CA PRO A 41 5.78 8.30 -17.21
C PRO A 41 6.75 7.94 -18.36
N PRO A 42 8.00 8.45 -18.34
CA PRO A 42 8.56 9.40 -17.39
C PRO A 42 8.48 10.86 -17.90
N PHE A 43 7.56 11.64 -17.35
CA PHE A 43 7.68 13.07 -16.99
C PHE A 43 8.15 14.11 -18.03
N ARG A 44 8.25 13.76 -19.31
CA ARG A 44 8.47 14.73 -20.40
C ARG A 44 7.43 14.56 -21.50
N PRO A 45 6.72 15.63 -21.89
CA PRO A 45 5.86 15.59 -23.07
C PRO A 45 6.71 15.37 -24.34
N LEU A 46 6.12 14.74 -25.36
CA LEU A 46 6.83 14.38 -26.61
C LEU A 46 7.36 15.59 -27.41
N ARG A 47 6.86 16.78 -27.10
CA ARG A 47 7.35 18.10 -27.49
C ARG A 47 7.36 18.95 -26.21
N GLU A 48 8.42 19.73 -25.99
CA GLU A 48 8.51 20.61 -24.81
C GLU A 48 7.36 21.63 -24.77
N LEU A 49 7.02 22.09 -23.57
CA LEU A 49 6.05 23.16 -23.36
C LEU A 49 6.63 24.49 -23.86
N GLU A 50 5.80 25.30 -24.51
CA GLU A 50 6.19 26.60 -25.09
C GLU A 50 5.66 27.78 -24.26
N PHE A 51 4.63 27.57 -23.44
CA PHE A 51 4.00 28.59 -22.59
C PHE A 51 4.23 28.36 -21.09
N CYS A 52 3.74 27.26 -20.52
CA CYS A 52 3.92 26.88 -19.10
C CYS A 52 5.28 26.22 -18.83
N VAL A 53 6.36 26.84 -19.35
CA VAL A 53 7.73 26.29 -19.39
C VAL A 53 8.30 25.86 -18.03
N MET A 54 7.82 26.45 -16.94
CA MET A 54 8.24 26.11 -15.56
C MET A 54 7.79 24.71 -15.11
N TYR A 55 6.79 24.11 -15.79
CA TYR A 55 6.28 22.77 -15.48
C TYR A 55 6.74 21.67 -16.45
N LYS A 56 7.64 21.99 -17.39
CA LYS A 56 8.05 21.09 -18.49
C LYS A 56 8.73 19.79 -18.04
N GLU A 57 9.25 19.74 -16.81
CA GLU A 57 10.02 18.60 -16.28
C GLU A 57 9.18 17.63 -15.45
N PHE A 58 7.92 17.97 -15.15
CA PHE A 58 6.99 17.11 -14.38
C PHE A 58 6.08 16.26 -15.27
N GLY A 59 5.99 16.56 -16.57
CA GLY A 59 5.11 15.85 -17.51
C GLY A 59 3.64 15.94 -17.11
N CYS A 60 3.21 17.14 -16.76
CA CYS A 60 1.93 17.39 -16.10
C CYS A 60 0.92 18.02 -17.08
N CYS A 61 1.41 18.91 -17.95
CA CYS A 61 0.79 19.30 -19.22
C CYS A 61 1.55 18.70 -20.41
N ASP A 62 0.90 18.67 -21.57
CA ASP A 62 1.54 18.46 -22.87
C ASP A 62 1.38 19.68 -23.78
N TYR A 63 1.85 19.53 -25.02
CA TYR A 63 1.73 20.57 -26.03
C TYR A 63 0.28 20.99 -26.32
N GLN A 64 -0.71 20.09 -26.32
CA GLN A 64 -2.09 20.52 -26.56
C GLN A 64 -2.59 21.38 -25.39
N LYS A 65 -2.43 20.90 -24.16
CA LYS A 65 -2.90 21.61 -22.96
C LYS A 65 -2.18 22.96 -22.79
N ASP A 66 -0.88 23.01 -23.08
CA ASP A 66 -0.06 24.23 -23.10
C ASP A 66 -0.57 25.27 -24.10
N GLN A 67 -0.93 24.86 -25.32
CA GLN A 67 -1.52 25.75 -26.33
C GLN A 67 -2.95 26.20 -25.96
N GLU A 68 -3.75 25.36 -25.28
CA GLU A 68 -5.05 25.76 -24.72
C GLU A 68 -4.90 26.84 -23.64
N LEU A 69 -3.94 26.69 -22.72
CA LEU A 69 -3.63 27.67 -21.68
C LEU A 69 -3.05 28.96 -22.26
N MET A 70 -2.16 28.87 -23.25
CA MET A 70 -1.64 30.00 -24.02
C MET A 70 -2.78 30.78 -24.73
N THR A 71 -3.76 30.06 -25.28
CA THR A 71 -4.95 30.67 -25.92
C THR A 71 -5.88 31.34 -24.89
N LYS A 72 -6.09 30.70 -23.73
CA LYS A 72 -6.85 31.26 -22.59
C LYS A 72 -6.17 32.53 -22.08
N TYR A 73 -4.85 32.53 -21.95
CA TYR A 73 -4.03 33.68 -21.54
C TYR A 73 -4.21 34.89 -22.46
N TYR A 74 -3.97 34.76 -23.77
CA TYR A 74 -4.10 35.90 -24.69
C TYR A 74 -5.54 36.43 -24.73
N ARG A 75 -6.56 35.56 -24.70
CA ARG A 75 -7.96 35.97 -24.59
C ARG A 75 -8.24 36.82 -23.34
N ILE A 76 -7.61 36.54 -22.20
CA ILE A 76 -7.72 37.37 -20.99
C ILE A 76 -6.98 38.69 -21.19
N MET A 77 -5.71 38.62 -21.60
CA MET A 77 -4.83 39.79 -21.68
C MET A 77 -5.24 40.82 -22.75
N ASP A 78 -5.91 40.39 -23.83
CA ASP A 78 -6.47 41.28 -24.88
C ASP A 78 -7.51 42.29 -24.36
N ASN A 79 -8.05 42.11 -23.14
CA ASN A 79 -8.97 43.05 -22.50
C ASN A 79 -8.28 44.21 -21.77
N PHE A 80 -6.94 44.20 -21.69
CA PHE A 80 -6.16 45.13 -20.86
C PHE A 80 -5.29 46.06 -21.71
N ASP A 81 -5.09 47.29 -21.21
CA ASP A 81 -4.11 48.21 -21.77
C ASP A 81 -2.68 47.84 -21.35
N TYR A 82 -1.69 48.60 -21.83
CA TYR A 82 -0.29 48.38 -21.47
C TYR A 82 -0.02 48.38 -19.95
N HIS A 83 -0.77 49.16 -19.17
CA HIS A 83 -0.61 49.24 -17.73
C HIS A 83 -1.24 48.03 -17.03
N GLY A 84 -2.43 47.59 -17.44
CA GLY A 84 -3.02 46.34 -16.98
C GLY A 84 -2.15 45.13 -17.34
N TYR A 85 -1.64 45.08 -18.58
CA TYR A 85 -0.71 44.04 -19.02
C TYR A 85 0.56 44.01 -18.15
N SER A 86 1.22 45.15 -17.95
CA SER A 86 2.45 45.24 -17.16
C SER A 86 2.28 44.86 -15.68
N ASN A 87 1.07 44.91 -15.12
CA ASN A 87 0.79 44.52 -13.74
C ASN A 87 0.35 43.06 -13.62
N CYS A 88 -0.36 42.52 -14.62
CA CYS A 88 -1.11 41.25 -14.49
C CYS A 88 -0.64 40.12 -15.40
N ALA A 89 0.21 40.39 -16.39
CA ALA A 89 0.75 39.36 -17.28
C ALA A 89 1.46 38.21 -16.54
N GLY A 90 2.11 38.48 -15.41
CA GLY A 90 2.73 37.45 -14.55
C GLY A 90 1.69 36.63 -13.78
N PHE A 91 0.85 37.28 -12.97
CA PHE A 91 -0.20 36.61 -12.19
C PHE A 91 -1.12 35.74 -13.06
N VAL A 92 -1.58 36.23 -14.21
CA VAL A 92 -2.47 35.46 -15.11
C VAL A 92 -1.73 34.27 -15.74
N LEU A 93 -0.44 34.40 -16.07
CA LEU A 93 0.38 33.28 -16.54
C LEU A 93 0.52 32.22 -15.44
N GLU A 94 0.95 32.63 -14.24
CA GLU A 94 1.21 31.73 -13.12
C GLU A 94 -0.05 31.00 -12.64
N LEU A 95 -1.19 31.71 -12.51
CA LEU A 95 -2.47 31.11 -12.12
C LEU A 95 -2.97 30.08 -13.14
N LEU A 96 -2.89 30.39 -14.45
CA LEU A 96 -3.28 29.45 -15.50
C LEU A 96 -2.37 28.23 -15.56
N CYS A 97 -1.07 28.41 -15.35
CA CYS A 97 -0.11 27.31 -15.35
C CYS A 97 -0.19 26.43 -14.08
N GLN A 98 -1.02 26.75 -13.07
CA GLN A 98 -1.30 25.78 -12.00
C GLN A 98 -2.11 24.57 -12.50
N GLU A 99 -2.82 24.69 -13.63
CA GLU A 99 -3.38 23.53 -14.34
C GLU A 99 -2.27 22.56 -14.85
N CYS A 100 -0.99 22.99 -14.80
CA CYS A 100 0.22 22.19 -15.08
C CYS A 100 1.05 21.84 -13.82
N SER A 101 0.57 22.13 -12.61
CA SER A 101 1.29 21.83 -11.37
C SER A 101 1.16 20.37 -10.95
N PRO A 102 2.23 19.66 -10.51
CA PRO A 102 2.13 18.29 -10.00
C PRO A 102 1.20 18.15 -8.78
N TYR A 103 0.81 19.26 -8.15
CA TYR A 103 -0.15 19.34 -7.04
C TYR A 103 -1.51 19.96 -7.46
N ALA A 104 -1.83 20.03 -8.75
CA ALA A 104 -3.07 20.66 -9.22
C ALA A 104 -4.33 20.05 -8.60
N ALA A 105 -4.34 18.73 -8.36
CA ALA A 105 -5.48 18.09 -7.68
C ALA A 105 -5.73 18.73 -6.31
N HIS A 106 -4.70 18.93 -5.49
CA HIS A 106 -4.80 19.63 -4.22
C HIS A 106 -5.12 21.12 -4.38
N LEU A 107 -4.42 21.82 -5.28
CA LEU A 107 -4.61 23.25 -5.53
C LEU A 107 -6.03 23.60 -5.98
N PHE A 108 -6.73 22.67 -6.61
CA PHE A 108 -8.10 22.87 -7.07
C PHE A 108 -9.14 22.07 -6.27
N ASP A 109 -8.80 21.57 -5.07
CA ASP A 109 -9.65 20.76 -4.18
C ASP A 109 -10.29 19.51 -4.83
N ALA A 110 -9.68 19.00 -5.90
CA ALA A 110 -10.19 17.97 -6.79
C ALA A 110 -9.71 16.54 -6.42
N GLU A 111 -9.22 16.34 -5.19
CA GLU A 111 -8.69 15.04 -4.70
C GLU A 111 -9.80 14.07 -4.27
N ASP A 112 -10.96 14.61 -3.86
CA ASP A 112 -12.15 13.86 -3.50
C ASP A 112 -13.33 14.27 -4.41
N PRO A 113 -13.97 13.33 -5.15
CA PRO A 113 -15.14 13.64 -5.98
C PRO A 113 -16.40 14.08 -5.21
N SER A 114 -16.37 14.09 -3.87
CA SER A 114 -17.41 14.72 -3.02
C SER A 114 -17.17 16.22 -2.76
N THR A 115 -15.95 16.72 -3.02
CA THR A 115 -15.57 18.12 -2.85
C THR A 115 -15.76 18.91 -4.17
N PRO A 116 -16.27 20.16 -4.14
CA PRO A 116 -16.44 20.95 -5.37
C PRO A 116 -15.12 21.48 -5.93
N ASP A 117 -14.77 21.08 -7.16
CA ASP A 117 -13.65 21.62 -7.95
C ASP A 117 -13.56 23.17 -7.85
N ARG A 118 -12.42 23.70 -7.39
CA ARG A 118 -12.12 25.13 -7.50
C ARG A 118 -11.87 25.54 -8.97
N THR A 119 -12.11 26.81 -9.23
CA THR A 119 -11.88 27.46 -10.53
C THR A 119 -10.65 28.39 -10.56
N ILE A 120 -10.08 28.70 -9.39
CA ILE A 120 -8.81 29.42 -9.20
C ILE A 120 -7.99 28.59 -8.20
N PRO A 121 -6.68 28.39 -8.42
CA PRO A 121 -5.86 27.53 -7.55
C PRO A 121 -5.69 28.11 -6.15
N GLY A 122 -5.41 27.25 -5.18
CA GLY A 122 -5.12 27.61 -3.79
C GLY A 122 -3.91 28.55 -3.67
N LEU A 123 -4.10 29.72 -3.07
CA LEU A 123 -3.10 30.78 -2.97
C LEU A 123 -2.67 31.00 -1.52
N CYS A 124 -1.38 31.29 -1.32
CA CYS A 124 -0.90 31.80 -0.04
C CYS A 124 -1.50 33.19 0.22
N PRO A 125 -1.85 33.55 1.49
CA PRO A 125 -2.55 34.81 1.78
C PRO A 125 -1.83 36.07 1.31
N ASP A 126 -0.50 36.11 1.38
CA ASP A 126 0.33 37.22 0.93
C ASP A 126 0.32 37.37 -0.60
N TYR A 127 0.41 36.26 -1.33
CA TYR A 127 0.35 36.23 -2.78
C TYR A 127 -1.05 36.57 -3.28
N CYS A 128 -2.10 36.06 -2.62
CA CYS A 128 -3.48 36.42 -2.90
C CYS A 128 -3.74 37.92 -2.69
N ALA A 129 -3.29 38.50 -1.58
CA ALA A 129 -3.42 39.94 -1.31
C ALA A 129 -2.67 40.78 -2.36
N GLN A 130 -1.50 40.34 -2.82
CA GLN A 130 -0.76 40.99 -3.90
C GLN A 130 -1.45 40.87 -5.27
N PHE A 131 -1.98 39.69 -5.59
CA PHE A 131 -2.76 39.43 -6.79
C PHE A 131 -4.00 40.33 -6.85
N TRP A 132 -4.83 40.32 -5.81
CA TRP A 132 -6.04 41.14 -5.75
C TRP A 132 -5.72 42.63 -5.90
N LYS A 133 -4.73 43.13 -5.14
CA LYS A 133 -4.34 44.55 -5.13
C LYS A 133 -3.85 45.07 -6.49
N LYS A 134 -3.29 44.20 -7.34
CA LYS A 134 -2.79 44.56 -8.68
C LYS A 134 -3.80 44.23 -9.80
N CYS A 135 -4.58 43.16 -9.63
CA CYS A 135 -5.18 42.40 -10.73
C CYS A 135 -6.57 41.81 -10.44
N SER A 136 -7.29 42.27 -9.42
CA SER A 136 -8.68 41.83 -9.14
C SER A 136 -9.64 41.94 -10.34
N SER A 137 -9.38 42.89 -11.25
CA SER A 137 -10.08 43.05 -12.54
C SER A 137 -9.97 41.85 -13.49
N THR A 138 -8.99 40.95 -13.30
CA THR A 138 -8.84 39.71 -14.08
C THR A 138 -9.72 38.56 -13.58
N ILE A 139 -10.20 38.61 -12.33
CA ILE A 139 -10.94 37.51 -11.70
C ILE A 139 -12.16 37.05 -12.52
N PRO A 140 -13.04 37.93 -13.05
CA PRO A 140 -14.19 37.53 -13.87
C PRO A 140 -13.84 37.00 -15.27
N LEU A 141 -12.56 36.93 -15.62
CA LEU A 141 -12.04 36.34 -16.87
C LEU A 141 -11.23 35.04 -16.59
N LEU A 142 -10.86 34.82 -15.33
CA LEU A 142 -10.23 33.58 -14.84
C LEU A 142 -11.28 32.55 -14.41
N SER A 143 -12.40 33.00 -13.84
CA SER A 143 -13.45 32.15 -13.26
C SER A 143 -14.86 32.71 -13.47
N ASP A 144 -15.80 31.81 -13.81
CA ASP A 144 -17.26 32.03 -13.88
C ASP A 144 -17.99 31.62 -12.58
N ASP A 145 -17.25 31.32 -11.50
CA ASP A 145 -17.78 30.71 -10.27
C ASP A 145 -18.76 31.63 -9.50
N PRO A 146 -20.01 31.20 -9.24
CA PRO A 146 -21.02 31.98 -8.51
C PRO A 146 -20.69 32.29 -7.04
N HIS A 147 -19.66 31.68 -6.44
CA HIS A 147 -19.13 32.03 -5.12
C HIS A 147 -18.06 33.12 -5.27
N ILE A 148 -17.03 32.89 -6.09
CA ILE A 148 -15.97 33.88 -6.38
C ILE A 148 -16.57 35.20 -6.87
N ALA A 149 -17.58 35.14 -7.74
CA ALA A 149 -18.30 36.30 -8.25
C ALA A 149 -18.97 37.18 -7.16
N LYS A 150 -19.20 36.65 -5.95
CA LYS A 150 -19.74 37.39 -4.79
C LYS A 150 -18.64 37.95 -3.89
N VAL A 151 -17.55 37.22 -3.68
CA VAL A 151 -16.47 37.61 -2.75
C VAL A 151 -15.38 38.46 -3.39
N LYS A 152 -15.24 38.46 -4.73
CA LYS A 152 -14.15 39.15 -5.48
C LYS A 152 -13.95 40.65 -5.20
N GLU A 153 -14.95 41.35 -4.66
CA GLU A 153 -14.86 42.79 -4.32
C GLU A 153 -14.23 43.04 -2.93
N ASP A 154 -14.10 41.99 -2.10
CA ASP A 154 -13.50 42.04 -0.77
C ASP A 154 -12.23 41.17 -0.75
N PRO A 155 -11.03 41.75 -0.51
CA PRO A 155 -9.78 40.98 -0.52
C PRO A 155 -9.72 39.95 0.60
N THR A 156 -10.35 40.20 1.75
CA THR A 156 -10.33 39.30 2.90
C THR A 156 -11.19 38.07 2.60
N LEU A 157 -12.42 38.27 2.16
CA LEU A 157 -13.34 37.18 1.84
C LEU A 157 -12.89 36.37 0.61
N LEU A 158 -12.28 37.02 -0.39
CA LEU A 158 -11.69 36.29 -1.52
C LEU A 158 -10.50 35.44 -1.07
N CYS A 159 -9.55 35.99 -0.32
CA CYS A 159 -8.35 35.24 0.05
C CYS A 159 -8.67 34.11 1.03
N GLN A 160 -9.57 34.29 2.01
CA GLN A 160 -10.10 33.20 2.83
C GLN A 160 -10.79 32.10 2.01
N HIS A 161 -11.37 32.44 0.84
CA HIS A 161 -11.97 31.47 -0.07
C HIS A 161 -10.97 30.83 -1.06
N LEU A 162 -9.74 31.37 -1.18
CA LEU A 162 -8.65 30.82 -1.98
C LEU A 162 -7.50 30.20 -1.15
N GLU A 163 -7.56 30.31 0.17
CA GLU A 163 -6.63 29.70 1.13
C GLU A 163 -6.84 28.17 1.22
N LEU A 164 -5.78 27.40 1.44
CA LEU A 164 -5.83 25.96 1.67
C LEU A 164 -5.69 25.66 3.17
N GLN A 165 -6.27 24.54 3.63
CA GLN A 165 -6.10 24.09 5.02
C GLN A 165 -4.68 23.56 5.30
N ASP A 166 -3.95 23.18 4.24
CA ASP A 166 -2.57 22.68 4.28
C ASP A 166 -1.63 23.77 3.74
N GLU A 167 -1.07 24.60 4.65
CA GLU A 167 -0.21 25.75 4.29
C GLU A 167 1.03 25.35 3.47
N ASP A 168 1.54 24.12 3.63
CA ASP A 168 2.71 23.61 2.91
C ASP A 168 2.49 23.56 1.38
N TYR A 169 1.23 23.58 0.93
CA TYR A 169 0.79 23.40 -0.47
C TYR A 169 0.20 24.66 -1.14
N CYS A 170 0.18 25.82 -0.47
CA CYS A 170 -0.33 27.06 -1.08
C CYS A 170 0.61 27.60 -2.18
N TYR A 171 0.07 28.22 -3.24
CA TYR A 171 0.89 28.86 -4.28
C TYR A 171 1.31 30.29 -3.86
N PRO A 172 2.61 30.67 -3.94
CA PRO A 172 3.72 29.96 -4.59
C PRO A 172 4.59 29.10 -3.66
N HIS A 173 4.35 29.08 -2.34
CA HIS A 173 5.24 28.43 -1.37
C HIS A 173 5.52 26.96 -1.70
N LEU A 174 4.53 26.22 -2.21
CA LEU A 174 4.68 24.83 -2.68
C LEU A 174 5.85 24.61 -3.65
N LEU A 175 6.15 25.57 -4.54
CA LEU A 175 7.26 25.47 -5.49
C LEU A 175 8.64 25.68 -4.85
N SER A 176 8.67 26.33 -3.68
CA SER A 176 9.87 26.51 -2.86
C SER A 176 10.04 25.42 -1.79
N ASN A 177 8.96 24.68 -1.51
CA ASN A 177 8.94 23.64 -0.49
C ASN A 177 9.74 22.41 -0.92
N GLN A 178 11.00 22.36 -0.49
CA GLN A 178 11.92 21.29 -0.88
C GLN A 178 11.48 19.89 -0.39
N LYS A 179 10.67 19.80 0.68
CA LYS A 179 10.12 18.50 1.12
C LYS A 179 9.15 17.91 0.09
N LEU A 180 8.37 18.77 -0.57
CA LEU A 180 7.40 18.37 -1.57
C LEU A 180 8.09 18.17 -2.93
N THR A 181 8.87 19.15 -3.37
CA THR A 181 9.39 19.22 -4.74
C THR A 181 10.60 18.32 -5.02
N GLN A 182 11.30 17.82 -3.99
CA GLN A 182 12.37 16.84 -4.18
C GLN A 182 11.81 15.44 -4.45
N GLY A 183 12.44 14.71 -5.37
CA GLY A 183 12.07 13.32 -5.66
C GLY A 183 10.82 13.11 -6.54
N LEU A 184 10.13 14.19 -6.94
CA LEU A 184 8.96 14.15 -7.84
C LEU A 184 9.14 13.18 -9.02
N GLY A 185 8.10 12.37 -9.26
CA GLY A 185 8.13 11.28 -10.25
C GLY A 185 8.81 9.99 -9.75
N ARG A 186 8.93 9.82 -8.43
CA ARG A 186 9.38 8.61 -7.75
C ARG A 186 8.52 8.36 -6.51
N VAL A 187 8.45 7.11 -6.09
CA VAL A 187 7.93 6.73 -4.77
C VAL A 187 8.80 7.40 -3.69
N GLN A 188 8.16 7.91 -2.63
CA GLN A 188 8.86 8.44 -1.46
C GLN A 188 9.65 7.34 -0.74
N SER A 189 10.81 7.69 -0.16
CA SER A 189 11.53 6.79 0.75
C SER A 189 11.80 7.48 2.10
N ASP A 190 12.06 6.68 3.12
CA ASP A 190 12.64 7.17 4.38
C ASP A 190 14.16 7.38 4.27
N LEU A 191 14.81 7.63 5.41
CA LEU A 191 16.24 7.90 5.54
C LEU A 191 17.11 6.67 5.28
N ASP A 192 16.59 5.45 5.52
CA ASP A 192 17.29 4.19 5.25
C ASP A 192 17.06 3.70 3.80
N GLY A 193 16.15 4.36 3.07
CA GLY A 193 15.83 4.09 1.67
C GLY A 193 14.70 3.09 1.46
N CYS A 194 13.90 2.80 2.49
CA CYS A 194 12.71 1.96 2.37
C CYS A 194 11.59 2.73 1.68
N LEU A 195 10.97 2.15 0.66
CA LEU A 195 9.90 2.79 -0.12
C LEU A 195 8.64 2.91 0.74
N GLN A 196 8.17 4.14 0.96
CA GLN A 196 7.00 4.44 1.80
C GLN A 196 5.73 4.28 0.97
N LEU A 197 4.96 3.22 1.22
CA LEU A 197 3.64 3.00 0.63
C LEU A 197 2.55 3.03 1.70
N CYS A 198 1.32 3.29 1.26
CA CYS A 198 0.13 3.14 2.09
C CYS A 198 -0.75 2.04 1.50
N LEU A 199 -1.77 1.63 2.26
CA LEU A 199 -2.74 0.65 1.81
C LEU A 199 -4.16 1.22 1.90
N GLU A 200 -5.05 0.67 1.10
CA GLU A 200 -6.48 0.86 1.24
C GLU A 200 -7.15 -0.50 1.43
N GLU A 201 -8.06 -0.62 2.40
CA GLU A 201 -8.80 -1.86 2.64
C GLU A 201 -9.93 -2.03 1.60
N VAL A 202 -10.07 -3.24 1.05
CA VAL A 202 -10.94 -3.52 -0.12
C VAL A 202 -11.95 -4.64 0.14
N ALA A 203 -11.57 -5.64 0.94
CA ALA A 203 -12.44 -6.72 1.37
C ALA A 203 -11.92 -7.35 2.67
N ASN A 204 -12.82 -7.72 3.58
CA ASN A 204 -12.48 -8.33 4.88
C ASN A 204 -13.37 -9.52 5.22
N GLY A 205 -13.05 -10.19 6.33
CA GLY A 205 -13.81 -11.33 6.86
C GLY A 205 -13.65 -12.62 6.04
N LEU A 206 -12.60 -12.71 5.22
CA LEU A 206 -12.38 -13.78 4.26
C LEU A 206 -11.69 -15.00 4.89
N ARG A 207 -12.00 -16.19 4.40
CA ARG A 207 -11.44 -17.47 4.84
C ARG A 207 -10.20 -17.87 4.03
N ASN A 208 -9.03 -17.45 4.53
CA ASN A 208 -7.72 -17.62 3.90
C ASN A 208 -7.76 -17.39 2.37
N PRO A 209 -7.91 -16.13 1.93
CA PRO A 209 -8.06 -15.80 0.51
C PRO A 209 -6.77 -16.07 -0.27
N LEU A 210 -6.81 -17.06 -1.17
CA LEU A 210 -5.64 -17.55 -1.92
C LEU A 210 -5.52 -16.97 -3.33
N ALA A 211 -6.61 -16.44 -3.89
CA ALA A 211 -6.59 -15.78 -5.20
C ALA A 211 -7.60 -14.63 -5.27
N MET A 212 -7.22 -13.56 -5.98
CA MET A 212 -8.13 -12.56 -6.51
C MET A 212 -7.81 -12.38 -8.00
N VAL A 213 -8.85 -12.30 -8.84
CA VAL A 213 -8.71 -12.10 -10.30
C VAL A 213 -9.86 -11.25 -10.85
N HIS A 214 -9.65 -10.63 -12.01
CA HIS A 214 -10.69 -9.94 -12.78
C HIS A 214 -11.14 -10.78 -13.99
N ALA A 215 -12.35 -10.51 -14.52
CA ALA A 215 -12.93 -11.26 -15.65
C ALA A 215 -12.45 -10.80 -17.05
N ASN A 216 -11.79 -9.64 -17.14
CA ASN A 216 -11.41 -8.98 -18.40
C ASN A 216 -12.59 -8.83 -19.39
N ASP A 217 -13.79 -8.59 -18.86
CA ASP A 217 -15.05 -8.49 -19.61
C ASP A 217 -15.55 -7.04 -19.76
N GLY A 218 -14.83 -6.07 -19.20
CA GLY A 218 -15.15 -4.65 -19.12
C GLY A 218 -16.03 -4.27 -17.93
N THR A 219 -16.33 -5.19 -17.00
CA THR A 219 -17.21 -4.89 -15.84
C THR A 219 -16.46 -4.43 -14.60
N HIS A 220 -15.13 -4.54 -14.56
CA HIS A 220 -14.28 -4.25 -13.40
C HIS A 220 -14.72 -5.00 -12.12
N ARG A 221 -15.40 -6.14 -12.29
CA ARG A 221 -15.66 -7.08 -11.21
C ARG A 221 -14.39 -7.85 -10.88
N PHE A 222 -14.10 -7.97 -9.58
CA PHE A 222 -13.08 -8.86 -9.07
C PHE A 222 -13.70 -10.03 -8.29
N PHE A 223 -13.01 -11.16 -8.33
CA PHE A 223 -13.46 -12.44 -7.82
C PHE A 223 -12.44 -12.96 -6.82
N VAL A 224 -12.81 -13.03 -5.53
CA VAL A 224 -11.92 -13.45 -4.44
C VAL A 224 -12.23 -14.89 -4.05
N ALA A 225 -11.23 -15.75 -4.07
CA ALA A 225 -11.35 -17.18 -3.76
C ALA A 225 -10.78 -17.52 -2.37
N GLU A 226 -11.61 -18.17 -1.56
CA GLU A 226 -11.29 -18.67 -0.22
C GLU A 226 -10.85 -20.15 -0.30
N GLN A 227 -9.86 -20.55 0.50
CA GLN A 227 -9.27 -21.89 0.51
C GLN A 227 -10.29 -23.03 0.62
N VAL A 228 -11.43 -22.79 1.28
CA VAL A 228 -12.55 -23.73 1.42
C VAL A 228 -13.31 -24.02 0.12
N GLY A 229 -12.97 -23.41 -1.02
CA GLY A 229 -13.68 -23.61 -2.28
C GLY A 229 -14.93 -22.74 -2.45
N LEU A 230 -14.87 -21.51 -1.96
CA LEU A 230 -15.84 -20.45 -2.24
C LEU A 230 -15.17 -19.37 -3.09
N VAL A 231 -15.88 -18.84 -4.08
CA VAL A 231 -15.46 -17.65 -4.83
C VAL A 231 -16.54 -16.58 -4.70
N TRP A 232 -16.19 -15.39 -4.24
CA TRP A 232 -17.10 -14.27 -4.06
C TRP A 232 -16.97 -13.25 -5.20
N THR A 233 -18.09 -12.76 -5.73
CA THR A 233 -18.09 -11.63 -6.69
C THR A 233 -18.15 -10.31 -5.93
N TYR A 234 -17.25 -9.40 -6.28
CA TYR A 234 -17.27 -8.00 -5.84
C TYR A 234 -17.51 -7.07 -7.04
N LEU A 235 -18.16 -5.94 -6.78
CA LEU A 235 -18.39 -4.87 -7.76
C LEU A 235 -17.31 -3.77 -7.66
N PRO A 236 -17.22 -2.84 -8.64
CA PRO A 236 -16.29 -1.71 -8.58
C PRO A 236 -16.47 -0.79 -7.36
N ASP A 237 -17.69 -0.71 -6.79
CA ASP A 237 -17.98 -0.01 -5.52
C ASP A 237 -17.59 -0.82 -4.26
N ARG A 238 -16.83 -1.91 -4.45
CA ARG A 238 -16.40 -2.90 -3.44
C ARG A 238 -17.55 -3.66 -2.77
N SER A 239 -18.81 -3.47 -3.18
CA SER A 239 -19.91 -4.25 -2.61
C SER A 239 -19.82 -5.73 -3.04
N LYS A 240 -20.06 -6.63 -2.09
CA LYS A 240 -20.00 -8.09 -2.29
C LYS A 240 -21.39 -8.64 -2.57
N LEU A 241 -21.50 -9.54 -3.55
CA LEU A 241 -22.75 -10.26 -3.78
C LEU A 241 -22.97 -11.33 -2.71
N GLU A 242 -24.19 -11.42 -2.16
CA GLU A 242 -24.57 -12.39 -1.14
C GLU A 242 -24.49 -13.85 -1.63
N ILE A 243 -24.67 -14.08 -2.94
CA ILE A 243 -24.53 -15.39 -3.56
C ILE A 243 -23.10 -15.52 -4.12
N PRO A 244 -22.34 -16.58 -3.75
CA PRO A 244 -20.99 -16.80 -4.28
C PRO A 244 -21.03 -17.15 -5.78
N PHE A 245 -20.00 -16.73 -6.50
CA PHE A 245 -19.77 -17.03 -7.91
C PHE A 245 -19.62 -18.54 -8.16
N LEU A 246 -18.81 -19.18 -7.32
CA LEU A 246 -18.56 -20.62 -7.32
C LEU A 246 -18.58 -21.13 -5.88
N ASN A 247 -19.08 -22.35 -5.69
CA ASN A 247 -19.05 -23.05 -4.41
C ASN A 247 -18.82 -24.55 -4.67
N ILE A 248 -17.60 -25.01 -4.43
CA ILE A 248 -17.18 -26.43 -4.52
C ILE A 248 -16.67 -26.97 -3.18
N THR A 249 -17.09 -26.35 -2.07
CA THR A 249 -16.79 -26.73 -0.65
C THR A 249 -17.04 -28.19 -0.26
N LYS A 250 -17.74 -28.97 -1.09
CA LYS A 250 -18.04 -30.41 -0.87
C LYS A 250 -17.03 -31.36 -1.53
N VAL A 251 -16.11 -30.83 -2.33
CA VAL A 251 -15.16 -31.60 -3.16
C VAL A 251 -13.72 -31.18 -2.90
N VAL A 252 -13.50 -29.91 -2.53
CA VAL A 252 -12.19 -29.39 -2.12
C VAL A 252 -11.69 -30.06 -0.84
N LEU A 253 -10.50 -30.66 -0.92
CA LEU A 253 -9.78 -31.21 0.22
C LEU A 253 -9.01 -30.08 0.93
N THR A 254 -9.33 -29.83 2.19
CA THR A 254 -8.67 -28.85 3.07
C THR A 254 -8.97 -29.22 4.53
N SER A 255 -8.11 -28.82 5.47
CA SER A 255 -8.41 -28.92 6.91
C SER A 255 -8.48 -27.54 7.59
N SER A 256 -8.69 -27.53 8.90
CA SER A 256 -8.59 -26.32 9.74
C SER A 256 -7.18 -26.08 10.28
N TRP A 257 -6.19 -26.90 9.92
CA TRP A 257 -4.81 -26.76 10.39
C TRP A 257 -4.17 -25.49 9.80
N GLU A 258 -3.31 -24.84 10.58
CA GLU A 258 -2.58 -23.65 10.15
C GLU A 258 -1.42 -24.05 9.24
N GLY A 259 -1.37 -23.49 8.03
CA GLY A 259 -0.38 -23.87 7.02
C GLY A 259 -0.69 -25.15 6.24
N ASP A 260 -1.94 -25.63 6.23
CA ASP A 260 -2.36 -26.65 5.26
C ASP A 260 -2.28 -26.04 3.85
N GLU A 261 -1.44 -26.60 2.98
CA GLU A 261 -1.24 -26.11 1.60
C GLU A 261 -2.38 -26.56 0.65
N ARG A 262 -3.17 -27.56 1.04
CA ARG A 262 -4.27 -28.10 0.23
C ARG A 262 -5.51 -27.21 0.30
N GLY A 263 -6.27 -27.16 -0.79
CA GLY A 263 -7.55 -26.44 -0.82
C GLY A 263 -7.89 -25.96 -2.22
N PHE A 264 -8.60 -24.84 -2.30
CA PHE A 264 -8.81 -24.08 -3.53
C PHE A 264 -7.66 -23.07 -3.71
N LEU A 265 -6.79 -23.29 -4.68
CA LEU A 265 -5.49 -22.59 -4.79
C LEU A 265 -5.46 -21.60 -5.98
N GLY A 266 -6.11 -21.97 -7.09
CA GLY A 266 -6.06 -21.23 -8.35
C GLY A 266 -7.43 -21.00 -8.98
N LEU A 267 -7.59 -19.81 -9.57
CA LEU A 267 -8.71 -19.43 -10.42
C LEU A 267 -8.15 -18.54 -11.54
N THR A 268 -8.57 -18.77 -12.78
CA THR A 268 -8.32 -17.87 -13.89
C THR A 268 -9.46 -17.89 -14.90
N PHE A 269 -9.65 -16.80 -15.63
CA PHE A 269 -10.66 -16.67 -16.69
C PHE A 269 -10.01 -16.86 -18.07
N HIS A 270 -10.75 -17.44 -19.03
CA HIS A 270 -10.24 -17.55 -20.40
C HIS A 270 -10.02 -16.14 -20.99
N PRO A 271 -9.00 -15.91 -21.86
CA PRO A 271 -8.80 -14.62 -22.55
C PRO A 271 -9.98 -14.20 -23.45
N GLN A 272 -10.97 -15.07 -23.61
CA GLN A 272 -12.22 -14.84 -24.35
C GLN A 272 -13.47 -15.05 -23.47
N TYR A 273 -13.35 -14.97 -22.14
CA TYR A 273 -14.45 -15.22 -21.18
C TYR A 273 -15.73 -14.43 -21.52
N LYS A 274 -15.59 -13.17 -21.95
CA LYS A 274 -16.67 -12.30 -22.45
C LYS A 274 -17.53 -12.92 -23.57
N TYR A 275 -17.01 -13.91 -24.29
CA TYR A 275 -17.66 -14.59 -25.42
C TYR A 275 -17.94 -16.08 -25.15
N ASN A 276 -17.02 -16.80 -24.48
CA ASN A 276 -17.13 -18.25 -24.27
C ASN A 276 -17.57 -18.65 -22.84
N GLY A 277 -17.57 -17.71 -21.90
CA GLY A 277 -18.01 -17.91 -20.51
C GLY A 277 -17.10 -18.82 -19.66
N LYS A 278 -15.92 -19.23 -20.17
CA LYS A 278 -15.05 -20.23 -19.54
C LYS A 278 -14.14 -19.67 -18.44
N LEU A 279 -14.00 -20.44 -17.36
CA LEU A 279 -13.02 -20.25 -16.29
C LEU A 279 -12.36 -21.59 -15.94
N TYR A 280 -11.19 -21.53 -15.29
CA TYR A 280 -10.41 -22.69 -14.86
C TYR A 280 -10.05 -22.55 -13.39
N VAL A 281 -10.13 -23.65 -12.65
CA VAL A 281 -9.81 -23.70 -11.22
C VAL A 281 -8.84 -24.82 -10.89
N TYR A 282 -7.97 -24.59 -9.91
CA TYR A 282 -6.97 -25.54 -9.40
C TYR A 282 -7.24 -25.78 -7.92
N TYR A 283 -7.43 -27.05 -7.55
CA TYR A 283 -7.80 -27.42 -6.20
C TYR A 283 -7.39 -28.85 -5.85
N SER A 284 -7.08 -29.07 -4.57
CA SER A 284 -6.82 -30.40 -4.02
C SER A 284 -8.13 -31.18 -3.85
N VAL A 285 -8.12 -32.48 -4.13
CA VAL A 285 -9.26 -33.40 -3.96
C VAL A 285 -8.78 -34.75 -3.42
N GLU A 286 -9.66 -35.46 -2.71
CA GLU A 286 -9.45 -36.88 -2.35
C GLU A 286 -10.21 -37.78 -3.36
N VAL A 287 -9.52 -38.74 -3.97
CA VAL A 287 -10.13 -39.71 -4.91
C VAL A 287 -9.92 -41.13 -4.38
N GLY A 288 -10.87 -41.58 -3.57
CA GLY A 288 -10.83 -42.90 -2.93
C GLY A 288 -9.96 -42.89 -1.67
N PHE A 289 -8.64 -42.99 -1.84
CA PHE A 289 -7.63 -42.81 -0.79
C PHE A 289 -6.39 -42.03 -1.28
N ASP A 290 -6.40 -41.59 -2.55
CA ASP A 290 -5.30 -40.87 -3.18
C ASP A 290 -5.60 -39.36 -3.16
N GLU A 291 -4.68 -38.53 -2.66
CA GLU A 291 -4.75 -37.06 -2.77
C GLU A 291 -4.33 -36.63 -4.19
N ARG A 292 -5.03 -35.64 -4.76
CA ARG A 292 -4.75 -35.14 -6.13
C ARG A 292 -4.90 -33.64 -6.25
N ILE A 293 -4.07 -33.06 -7.10
CA ILE A 293 -4.38 -31.82 -7.81
C ILE A 293 -5.45 -32.13 -8.87
N ARG A 294 -6.50 -31.31 -8.93
CA ARG A 294 -7.46 -31.28 -10.03
C ARG A 294 -7.49 -29.88 -10.67
N ILE A 295 -7.42 -29.85 -12.00
CA ILE A 295 -7.70 -28.67 -12.81
C ILE A 295 -9.01 -28.91 -13.57
N SER A 296 -10.05 -28.11 -13.28
CA SER A 296 -11.36 -28.20 -13.92
C SER A 296 -11.71 -26.91 -14.68
N GLU A 297 -12.25 -27.06 -15.90
CA GLU A 297 -12.96 -25.99 -16.61
C GLU A 297 -14.41 -25.91 -16.10
N PHE A 298 -14.91 -24.70 -15.89
CA PHE A 298 -16.32 -24.40 -15.63
C PHE A 298 -16.80 -23.28 -16.55
N ARG A 299 -18.13 -23.07 -16.62
CA ARG A 299 -18.76 -21.95 -17.33
C ARG A 299 -19.66 -21.12 -16.45
N VAL A 300 -19.69 -19.81 -16.72
CA VAL A 300 -20.71 -18.91 -16.16
C VAL A 300 -22.12 -19.33 -16.64
N SER A 301 -23.11 -19.19 -15.77
CA SER A 301 -24.49 -19.54 -16.05
C SER A 301 -25.08 -18.67 -17.16
N SER A 302 -25.73 -19.29 -18.15
CA SER A 302 -26.47 -18.57 -19.19
C SER A 302 -27.62 -17.72 -18.65
N ASN A 303 -28.01 -17.92 -17.39
CA ASN A 303 -29.07 -17.17 -16.72
C ASN A 303 -28.54 -16.05 -15.81
N ASP A 304 -27.30 -16.12 -15.31
CA ASP A 304 -26.73 -15.12 -14.41
C ASP A 304 -25.21 -14.99 -14.58
N MET A 305 -24.74 -13.78 -14.88
CA MET A 305 -23.33 -13.48 -15.12
C MET A 305 -22.46 -13.55 -13.84
N ASN A 306 -23.07 -13.71 -12.67
CA ASN A 306 -22.39 -13.73 -11.37
C ASN A 306 -22.51 -15.10 -10.68
N VAL A 307 -22.90 -16.16 -11.40
CA VAL A 307 -22.99 -17.52 -10.86
C VAL A 307 -22.46 -18.51 -11.91
N VAL A 308 -21.62 -19.46 -11.50
CA VAL A 308 -21.14 -20.57 -12.32
C VAL A 308 -22.22 -21.65 -12.44
N ASP A 309 -22.33 -22.27 -13.62
CA ASP A 309 -23.10 -23.51 -13.78
C ASP A 309 -22.25 -24.70 -13.31
N HIS A 310 -22.49 -25.19 -12.08
CA HIS A 310 -21.82 -26.39 -11.56
C HIS A 310 -22.03 -27.64 -12.43
N GLY A 311 -23.10 -27.70 -13.24
CA GLY A 311 -23.33 -28.80 -14.18
C GLY A 311 -22.42 -28.76 -15.42
N SER A 312 -21.63 -27.70 -15.59
CA SER A 312 -20.70 -27.51 -16.71
C SER A 312 -19.26 -27.98 -16.44
N GLU A 313 -18.98 -28.57 -15.28
CA GLU A 313 -17.62 -29.01 -14.89
C GLU A 313 -17.02 -29.98 -15.91
N ARG A 314 -15.77 -29.69 -16.33
CA ARG A 314 -14.94 -30.60 -17.12
C ARG A 314 -13.54 -30.69 -16.52
N VAL A 315 -13.22 -31.84 -15.93
CA VAL A 315 -11.88 -32.12 -15.39
C VAL A 315 -10.87 -32.20 -16.52
N ILE A 316 -10.01 -31.18 -16.65
CA ILE A 316 -9.03 -31.04 -17.73
C ILE A 316 -7.80 -31.90 -17.45
N LEU A 317 -7.32 -31.89 -16.20
CA LEU A 317 -6.13 -32.61 -15.76
C LEU A 317 -6.25 -33.02 -14.29
N GLU A 318 -5.78 -34.21 -13.96
CA GLU A 318 -5.51 -34.64 -12.59
C GLU A 318 -4.03 -35.02 -12.46
N ILE A 319 -3.45 -34.78 -11.28
CA ILE A 319 -2.07 -35.17 -10.93
C ILE A 319 -2.11 -35.77 -9.52
N ASP A 320 -1.64 -37.02 -9.37
CA ASP A 320 -1.52 -37.67 -8.05
C ASP A 320 -0.47 -36.96 -7.18
N GLU A 321 -0.82 -36.61 -5.95
CA GLU A 321 0.08 -35.94 -4.99
C GLU A 321 0.61 -36.95 -3.95
N PRO A 322 1.94 -37.14 -3.84
CA PRO A 322 2.53 -38.10 -2.91
C PRO A 322 2.68 -37.59 -1.46
N ALA A 323 2.40 -36.30 -1.20
CA ALA A 323 2.26 -35.72 0.12
C ALA A 323 1.33 -34.49 0.09
N SER A 324 0.82 -34.10 1.25
CA SER A 324 -0.18 -33.04 1.45
C SER A 324 0.40 -31.61 1.42
N ASN A 325 1.47 -31.38 0.67
CA ASN A 325 2.30 -30.18 0.77
C ASN A 325 3.18 -30.00 -0.50
N HIS A 326 3.66 -28.78 -0.76
CA HIS A 326 4.17 -28.31 -2.06
C HIS A 326 3.18 -28.49 -3.21
N ASN A 327 1.96 -28.01 -3.02
CA ASN A 327 0.85 -28.23 -3.96
C ASN A 327 0.84 -27.23 -5.15
N GLY A 328 1.71 -26.21 -5.16
CA GLY A 328 1.74 -25.15 -6.17
C GLY A 328 0.42 -24.40 -6.27
N GLY A 329 -0.18 -24.33 -7.47
CA GLY A 329 -1.60 -23.99 -7.62
C GLY A 329 -1.93 -22.70 -8.35
N GLN A 330 -0.95 -21.98 -8.90
CA GLN A 330 -1.25 -20.86 -9.79
C GLN A 330 -1.73 -21.36 -11.17
N LEU A 331 -2.74 -20.67 -11.70
CA LEU A 331 -3.24 -20.77 -13.07
C LEU A 331 -3.21 -19.38 -13.71
N LEU A 332 -2.69 -19.27 -14.93
CA LEU A 332 -2.77 -18.04 -15.71
C LEU A 332 -2.78 -18.35 -17.21
N PHE A 333 -3.20 -17.36 -18.00
CA PHE A 333 -2.98 -17.35 -19.44
C PHE A 333 -1.87 -16.34 -19.75
N ALA A 334 -0.91 -16.74 -20.59
CA ALA A 334 0.10 -15.84 -21.12
C ALA A 334 -0.34 -15.23 -22.46
N ASP A 335 0.47 -14.33 -23.03
CA ASP A 335 0.19 -13.63 -24.29
C ASP A 335 0.12 -14.53 -25.54
N ASP A 336 0.57 -15.78 -25.43
CA ASP A 336 0.40 -16.80 -26.48
C ASP A 336 -1.01 -17.44 -26.48
N GLY A 337 -1.83 -17.14 -25.48
CA GLY A 337 -3.20 -17.63 -25.34
C GLY A 337 -3.34 -19.02 -24.71
N TYR A 338 -2.24 -19.66 -24.29
CA TYR A 338 -2.27 -20.98 -23.66
C TYR A 338 -2.44 -20.90 -22.14
N LEU A 339 -3.01 -21.96 -21.55
CA LEU A 339 -3.17 -22.10 -20.10
C LEU A 339 -1.86 -22.64 -19.50
N TYR A 340 -1.28 -21.87 -18.59
CA TYR A 340 -0.12 -22.27 -17.79
C TYR A 340 -0.57 -22.77 -16.41
N ILE A 341 0.04 -23.85 -15.95
CA ILE A 341 -0.27 -24.54 -14.69
C ILE A 341 1.03 -24.71 -13.91
N PHE A 342 1.08 -24.22 -12.68
CA PHE A 342 2.27 -24.23 -11.84
C PHE A 342 2.12 -25.26 -10.72
N THR A 343 3.01 -26.26 -10.71
CA THR A 343 2.95 -27.40 -9.79
C THR A 343 4.21 -27.47 -8.93
N GLY A 344 4.04 -27.60 -7.62
CA GLY A 344 5.14 -27.95 -6.72
C GLY A 344 5.56 -29.41 -6.88
N ASP A 345 6.65 -29.80 -6.23
CA ASP A 345 7.32 -31.09 -6.38
C ASP A 345 6.54 -32.30 -5.82
N GLY A 346 5.42 -32.06 -5.13
CA GLY A 346 4.60 -33.07 -4.46
C GLY A 346 5.03 -33.36 -3.02
N GLY A 347 5.91 -32.55 -2.45
CA GLY A 347 6.11 -32.45 -1.00
C GLY A 347 7.30 -33.22 -0.43
N MET A 348 7.31 -33.28 0.90
CA MET A 348 8.41 -33.81 1.72
C MET A 348 9.73 -33.05 1.58
N ALA A 349 10.65 -33.26 2.53
CA ALA A 349 11.94 -32.58 2.55
C ALA A 349 12.86 -33.09 1.43
N GLY A 350 13.17 -32.23 0.46
CA GLY A 350 14.17 -32.50 -0.57
C GLY A 350 13.73 -33.44 -1.70
N ASP A 351 12.46 -33.39 -2.12
CA ASP A 351 11.89 -34.10 -3.29
C ASP A 351 12.36 -35.58 -3.39
N PRO A 352 11.96 -36.45 -2.45
CA PRO A 352 12.50 -37.81 -2.34
C PRO A 352 12.07 -38.75 -3.49
N PHE A 353 11.31 -38.28 -4.47
CA PHE A 353 10.58 -39.12 -5.41
C PHE A 353 11.47 -39.59 -6.57
N GLY A 354 11.72 -40.91 -6.60
CA GLY A 354 12.57 -41.55 -7.61
C GLY A 354 14.05 -41.17 -7.49
N LYS A 355 14.79 -41.27 -8.60
CA LYS A 355 16.26 -41.15 -8.60
C LYS A 355 16.75 -39.70 -8.42
N TYR A 356 16.01 -38.73 -8.94
CA TYR A 356 16.44 -37.33 -9.07
C TYR A 356 15.45 -36.32 -8.48
N GLY A 357 14.34 -36.80 -7.91
CA GLY A 357 13.17 -35.98 -7.60
C GLY A 357 12.18 -35.90 -8.76
N ASN A 358 10.91 -35.62 -8.46
CA ASN A 358 9.88 -35.24 -9.43
C ASN A 358 10.32 -34.02 -10.25
N SER A 359 10.94 -33.03 -9.62
CA SER A 359 11.29 -31.73 -10.19
C SER A 359 12.21 -31.84 -11.40
N GLN A 360 13.27 -32.64 -11.29
CA GLN A 360 14.18 -32.96 -12.41
C GLN A 360 13.64 -34.06 -13.35
N ASN A 361 12.62 -34.82 -12.93
CA ASN A 361 12.00 -35.85 -13.75
C ASN A 361 10.98 -35.26 -14.72
N LYS A 362 11.38 -34.97 -15.96
CA LYS A 362 10.48 -34.55 -17.06
C LYS A 362 9.37 -35.57 -17.38
N SER A 363 9.45 -36.81 -16.88
CA SER A 363 8.37 -37.82 -17.03
C SER A 363 7.22 -37.63 -16.02
N ALA A 364 7.40 -36.76 -15.01
CA ALA A 364 6.39 -36.37 -14.04
C ALA A 364 5.77 -35.00 -14.38
N LEU A 365 4.59 -34.71 -13.82
CA LEU A 365 3.90 -33.42 -13.95
C LEU A 365 4.07 -32.51 -12.70
N LEU A 366 4.70 -33.01 -11.64
CA LEU A 366 5.02 -32.29 -10.39
C LEU A 366 6.41 -31.65 -10.46
N GLY A 367 6.59 -30.48 -9.84
CA GLY A 367 7.80 -29.65 -9.92
C GLY A 367 8.01 -29.14 -11.34
N LYS A 368 6.96 -28.58 -11.93
CA LYS A 368 6.87 -28.14 -13.33
C LYS A 368 6.10 -26.84 -13.50
N VAL A 369 6.43 -26.15 -14.59
CA VAL A 369 5.48 -25.28 -15.28
C VAL A 369 4.97 -26.04 -16.49
N LEU A 370 3.66 -26.30 -16.53
CA LEU A 370 2.97 -26.94 -17.66
C LEU A 370 2.30 -25.87 -18.54
N ARG A 371 2.15 -26.16 -19.83
CA ARG A 371 1.51 -25.26 -20.82
C ARG A 371 0.65 -26.08 -21.77
N ILE A 372 -0.67 -25.85 -21.75
CA ILE A 372 -1.66 -26.61 -22.52
C ILE A 372 -2.63 -25.70 -23.28
N ASP A 373 -3.17 -26.24 -24.38
CA ASP A 373 -4.15 -25.58 -25.23
C ASP A 373 -5.56 -26.07 -24.89
N VAL A 374 -6.44 -25.17 -24.46
CA VAL A 374 -7.82 -25.46 -24.00
C VAL A 374 -8.90 -24.96 -24.97
N ASP A 375 -8.50 -24.47 -26.15
CA ASP A 375 -9.43 -24.05 -27.21
C ASP A 375 -9.90 -25.25 -28.05
N ASP A 376 -11.03 -25.07 -28.75
CA ASP A 376 -11.76 -26.10 -29.54
C ASP A 376 -12.17 -27.39 -28.79
N ASN A 377 -11.92 -27.50 -27.48
CA ASN A 377 -12.13 -28.69 -26.66
C ASN A 377 -13.61 -29.14 -26.47
N GLU A 378 -14.53 -28.54 -27.23
CA GLU A 378 -15.99 -28.80 -27.22
C GLU A 378 -16.38 -30.14 -27.84
N ARG A 379 -15.56 -30.63 -28.79
CA ARG A 379 -15.81 -31.86 -29.56
C ARG A 379 -14.54 -32.70 -29.77
N GLY A 380 -13.40 -32.23 -29.25
CA GLY A 380 -12.10 -32.86 -29.35
C GLY A 380 -11.64 -33.45 -28.01
N PRO A 381 -10.32 -33.61 -27.79
CA PRO A 381 -9.79 -33.84 -26.45
C PRO A 381 -10.03 -32.62 -25.56
N LEU A 382 -10.00 -32.80 -24.23
CA LEU A 382 -10.25 -31.74 -23.25
C LEU A 382 -9.17 -30.64 -23.26
N TYR A 383 -7.96 -30.98 -23.69
CA TYR A 383 -6.89 -30.06 -24.07
C TYR A 383 -6.05 -30.65 -25.20
N ARG A 384 -5.23 -29.82 -25.83
CA ARG A 384 -4.20 -30.18 -26.80
C ARG A 384 -2.82 -29.77 -26.26
N ILE A 385 -1.76 -30.30 -26.86
CA ILE A 385 -0.39 -29.83 -26.60
C ILE A 385 -0.05 -28.75 -27.63
N PRO A 386 0.42 -27.55 -27.21
CA PRO A 386 0.97 -26.55 -28.13
C PRO A 386 2.09 -27.15 -29.00
N PRO A 387 2.07 -26.97 -30.33
CA PRO A 387 2.99 -27.64 -31.25
C PRO A 387 4.45 -27.17 -31.13
N ASP A 388 4.71 -26.16 -30.30
CA ASP A 388 6.02 -25.62 -30.01
C ASP A 388 6.53 -25.94 -28.60
N ASN A 389 5.80 -26.69 -27.75
CA ASN A 389 6.26 -27.06 -26.40
C ASN A 389 7.65 -27.74 -26.46
N PRO A 390 8.58 -27.44 -25.55
CA PRO A 390 10.01 -27.75 -25.73
C PRO A 390 10.32 -29.26 -25.76
N PHE A 391 9.54 -30.09 -25.06
CA PHE A 391 9.86 -31.51 -24.85
C PHE A 391 9.00 -32.49 -25.66
N ILE A 392 8.21 -32.03 -26.63
CA ILE A 392 7.30 -32.87 -27.46
C ILE A 392 7.99 -33.98 -28.28
N HIS A 393 9.32 -33.95 -28.38
CA HIS A 393 10.13 -34.95 -29.09
C HIS A 393 11.15 -35.64 -28.17
N GLU A 394 11.19 -35.30 -26.87
CA GLU A 394 12.09 -35.92 -25.91
C GLU A 394 11.49 -37.23 -25.36
N ARG A 395 12.13 -38.36 -25.67
CA ARG A 395 11.55 -39.68 -25.38
C ARG A 395 11.41 -39.94 -23.88
N GLY A 396 10.17 -39.89 -23.40
CA GLY A 396 9.80 -40.15 -22.00
C GLY A 396 9.42 -38.89 -21.22
N ALA A 397 9.70 -37.71 -21.75
CA ALA A 397 9.19 -36.46 -21.20
C ALA A 397 7.67 -36.36 -21.39
N ARG A 398 7.01 -35.64 -20.48
CA ARG A 398 5.62 -35.23 -20.59
C ARG A 398 5.50 -34.04 -21.54
N PRO A 399 4.75 -34.14 -22.66
CA PRO A 399 4.66 -33.08 -23.65
C PRO A 399 3.95 -31.82 -23.13
N GLU A 400 3.25 -31.91 -21.99
CA GLU A 400 2.67 -30.78 -21.26
C GLU A 400 3.72 -29.83 -20.66
N VAL A 401 4.95 -30.32 -20.43
CA VAL A 401 5.99 -29.56 -19.70
C VAL A 401 6.55 -28.42 -20.55
N TYR A 402 6.53 -27.21 -19.99
CA TYR A 402 7.15 -26.01 -20.53
C TYR A 402 8.47 -25.69 -19.84
N ALA A 403 8.53 -25.79 -18.51
CA ALA A 403 9.76 -25.65 -17.72
C ALA A 403 9.74 -26.62 -16.52
N TYR A 404 10.91 -26.89 -15.94
CA TYR A 404 11.05 -27.89 -14.88
C TYR A 404 12.14 -27.52 -13.86
N GLY A 405 12.28 -28.33 -12.80
CA GLY A 405 13.25 -28.09 -11.75
C GLY A 405 12.85 -26.99 -10.79
N VAL A 406 11.56 -26.82 -10.55
CA VAL A 406 10.97 -25.84 -9.60
C VAL A 406 10.46 -26.59 -8.36
N ARG A 407 10.41 -25.94 -7.20
CA ARG A 407 10.10 -26.58 -5.89
C ARG A 407 8.64 -26.47 -5.49
N ASN A 408 8.15 -25.26 -5.28
CA ASN A 408 6.77 -24.94 -4.93
C ASN A 408 6.48 -23.49 -5.37
N MET A 409 6.32 -23.29 -6.69
CA MET A 409 6.16 -21.95 -7.25
C MET A 409 4.83 -21.30 -6.84
N TRP A 410 4.96 -20.22 -6.08
CA TRP A 410 3.86 -19.46 -5.50
C TRP A 410 4.30 -18.00 -5.25
N ARG A 411 3.54 -16.97 -5.63
CA ARG A 411 2.56 -16.85 -6.72
C ARG A 411 3.30 -16.47 -8.01
N CYS A 412 2.72 -16.78 -9.17
CA CYS A 412 3.24 -16.32 -10.46
C CYS A 412 2.30 -15.32 -11.15
N SER A 413 2.86 -14.39 -11.92
CA SER A 413 2.14 -13.34 -12.66
C SER A 413 2.73 -13.13 -14.05
N VAL A 414 1.98 -12.48 -14.95
CA VAL A 414 2.48 -12.05 -16.27
C VAL A 414 2.66 -10.55 -16.25
N ASP A 415 3.85 -10.07 -16.61
CA ASP A 415 4.06 -8.64 -16.89
C ASP A 415 3.18 -8.24 -18.09
N ARG A 416 2.08 -7.50 -17.84
CA ARG A 416 1.18 -6.93 -18.88
C ARG A 416 1.94 -6.05 -19.89
N GLY A 417 3.16 -5.64 -19.52
CA GLY A 417 4.03 -4.72 -20.23
C GLY A 417 3.64 -3.27 -19.99
N ASP A 418 4.62 -2.38 -20.16
CA ASP A 418 4.38 -0.93 -20.10
C ASP A 418 3.24 -0.51 -21.07
N PRO A 419 2.22 0.25 -20.60
CA PRO A 419 1.06 0.60 -21.41
C PRO A 419 1.35 1.44 -22.68
N ARG A 420 2.55 2.05 -22.80
CA ARG A 420 2.96 2.88 -23.94
C ARG A 420 3.72 2.05 -24.99
N ASN A 421 4.80 1.39 -24.57
CA ASN A 421 5.77 0.77 -25.48
C ASN A 421 5.78 -0.77 -25.46
N ARG A 422 4.97 -1.40 -24.58
CA ARG A 422 4.88 -2.86 -24.35
C ARG A 422 6.19 -3.51 -23.88
N GLU A 423 7.08 -2.74 -23.27
CA GLU A 423 8.32 -3.23 -22.67
C GLU A 423 8.05 -4.12 -21.46
N GLY A 424 8.80 -5.22 -21.37
CA GLY A 424 8.63 -6.27 -20.36
C GLY A 424 7.46 -7.23 -20.61
N LYS A 425 6.60 -6.94 -21.60
CA LYS A 425 5.35 -7.67 -21.87
C LYS A 425 5.59 -9.18 -22.06
N GLY A 426 4.75 -9.99 -21.40
CA GLY A 426 4.69 -11.44 -21.58
C GLY A 426 5.72 -12.22 -20.77
N ARG A 427 6.60 -11.54 -20.02
CA ARG A 427 7.48 -12.20 -19.04
C ARG A 427 6.63 -12.74 -17.89
N ILE A 428 6.82 -14.01 -17.56
CA ILE A 428 6.18 -14.66 -16.41
C ILE A 428 7.14 -14.54 -15.23
N PHE A 429 6.72 -13.91 -14.14
CA PHE A 429 7.46 -13.86 -12.89
C PHE A 429 6.87 -14.86 -11.90
N CYS A 430 7.70 -15.48 -11.06
CA CYS A 430 7.29 -16.37 -9.98
C CYS A 430 8.09 -16.09 -8.70
N GLY A 431 7.49 -16.35 -7.54
CA GLY A 431 8.26 -16.82 -6.38
C GLY A 431 8.40 -18.35 -6.41
N ASP A 432 9.53 -18.89 -5.96
CA ASP A 432 9.70 -20.32 -5.67
C ASP A 432 10.17 -20.50 -4.21
N VAL A 433 9.42 -21.29 -3.44
CA VAL A 433 9.56 -21.36 -1.97
C VAL A 433 10.74 -22.26 -1.58
N GLY A 434 11.60 -21.74 -0.70
CA GLY A 434 12.84 -22.35 -0.23
C GLY A 434 12.65 -23.61 0.62
N GLN A 435 13.72 -24.42 0.75
CA GLN A 435 13.69 -25.62 1.59
C GLN A 435 14.27 -25.37 3.00
N ASN A 436 15.34 -24.60 3.12
CA ASN A 436 16.17 -24.46 4.31
C ASN A 436 16.99 -23.15 4.36
N LYS A 437 17.33 -22.55 3.21
CA LYS A 437 18.33 -21.47 3.13
C LYS A 437 17.90 -20.24 2.34
N PHE A 438 17.28 -20.40 1.18
CA PHE A 438 16.98 -19.32 0.24
C PHE A 438 15.58 -19.45 -0.34
N GLU A 439 14.87 -18.33 -0.36
CA GLU A 439 13.66 -18.10 -1.15
C GLU A 439 14.05 -17.43 -2.48
N GLU A 440 13.32 -17.69 -3.57
CA GLU A 440 13.75 -17.38 -4.93
C GLU A 440 12.69 -16.59 -5.73
N ILE A 441 13.13 -15.67 -6.60
CA ILE A 441 12.29 -15.01 -7.62
C ILE A 441 12.86 -15.32 -9.01
N ASP A 442 11.99 -15.86 -9.87
CA ASP A 442 12.34 -16.33 -11.20
C ASP A 442 11.58 -15.60 -12.31
N ILE A 443 12.18 -15.60 -13.51
CA ILE A 443 11.49 -15.33 -14.77
C ILE A 443 11.40 -16.64 -15.55
N ILE A 444 10.18 -17.06 -15.90
CA ILE A 444 9.91 -18.38 -16.47
C ILE A 444 10.06 -18.37 -17.98
N GLU A 445 11.05 -19.12 -18.46
CA GLU A 445 11.42 -19.25 -19.85
C GLU A 445 11.21 -20.68 -20.38
N LYS A 446 11.13 -20.77 -21.70
CA LYS A 446 10.77 -21.99 -22.44
C LYS A 446 11.89 -23.03 -22.41
N GLY A 447 11.61 -24.17 -21.78
CA GLY A 447 12.49 -25.34 -21.74
C GLY A 447 13.57 -25.29 -20.66
N GLN A 448 13.61 -24.23 -19.84
CA GLN A 448 14.63 -24.05 -18.81
C GLN A 448 14.47 -25.01 -17.63
N ASN A 449 15.58 -25.17 -16.91
CA ASN A 449 15.71 -25.90 -15.66
C ASN A 449 15.98 -24.90 -14.52
N TYR A 450 15.13 -24.86 -13.49
CA TYR A 450 15.32 -23.99 -12.32
C TYR A 450 16.12 -24.68 -11.19
N GLY A 451 16.69 -25.84 -11.48
CA GLY A 451 17.76 -26.44 -10.70
C GLY A 451 17.33 -27.20 -9.44
N TRP A 452 16.13 -27.02 -8.89
CA TRP A 452 15.64 -27.82 -7.76
C TRP A 452 15.48 -29.31 -8.16
N ARG A 453 15.91 -30.29 -7.38
CA ARG A 453 16.52 -30.26 -6.03
C ARG A 453 18.05 -30.22 -5.96
N ALA A 454 18.73 -29.94 -7.07
CA ALA A 454 20.19 -29.85 -7.09
C ALA A 454 20.68 -28.53 -6.48
N LYS A 455 19.96 -27.43 -6.75
CA LYS A 455 20.18 -26.09 -6.19
C LYS A 455 18.99 -25.61 -5.35
N GLU A 456 19.24 -24.54 -4.62
CA GLU A 456 18.36 -23.76 -3.76
C GLU A 456 19.02 -22.37 -3.68
N GLY A 457 18.46 -21.40 -4.39
CA GLY A 457 19.07 -20.12 -4.69
C GLY A 457 20.41 -20.29 -5.40
N PHE A 458 21.32 -19.36 -5.14
CA PHE A 458 22.71 -19.41 -5.61
C PHE A 458 23.56 -20.52 -4.93
N SER A 459 22.96 -21.54 -4.31
CA SER A 459 23.62 -22.61 -3.55
C SER A 459 23.23 -24.01 -4.01
N CYS A 460 24.17 -24.96 -4.01
CA CYS A 460 23.82 -26.38 -4.11
C CYS A 460 23.04 -26.84 -2.86
N TYR A 461 21.89 -27.50 -3.08
CA TYR A 461 21.16 -28.26 -2.08
C TYR A 461 21.73 -29.70 -2.04
N ASP A 462 21.36 -30.56 -3.01
CA ASP A 462 22.00 -31.85 -3.18
C ASP A 462 23.37 -31.68 -3.86
N LYS A 463 24.41 -31.61 -3.03
CA LYS A 463 25.82 -31.54 -3.46
C LYS A 463 26.24 -32.69 -4.39
N LYS A 464 25.59 -33.86 -4.35
CA LYS A 464 25.89 -34.97 -5.27
C LYS A 464 25.25 -34.72 -6.63
N LEU A 465 24.02 -34.23 -6.68
CA LEU A 465 23.37 -33.91 -7.95
C LEU A 465 24.05 -32.70 -8.60
N CYS A 466 24.20 -31.60 -7.85
CA CYS A 466 24.86 -30.36 -8.25
C CYS A 466 26.29 -30.55 -8.82
N ALA A 467 27.00 -31.61 -8.40
CA ALA A 467 28.35 -31.92 -8.87
C ALA A 467 28.42 -32.99 -9.99
N ASN A 468 27.37 -33.80 -10.21
CA ASN A 468 27.38 -34.91 -11.18
C ASN A 468 26.56 -34.63 -12.45
N SER A 469 25.75 -33.58 -12.50
CA SER A 469 25.01 -33.17 -13.69
C SER A 469 25.42 -31.77 -14.14
N SER A 470 25.71 -31.63 -15.44
CA SER A 470 25.53 -30.36 -16.15
C SER A 470 24.02 -30.12 -16.20
N LEU A 471 23.51 -29.37 -15.22
CA LEU A 471 22.07 -29.15 -15.04
C LEU A 471 21.48 -28.25 -16.13
N ASP A 472 22.33 -27.43 -16.76
CA ASP A 472 21.94 -26.33 -17.65
C ASP A 472 20.87 -25.43 -17.01
N ASP A 473 21.12 -25.10 -15.73
CA ASP A 473 20.15 -24.43 -14.87
C ASP A 473 20.24 -22.90 -14.97
N VAL A 474 19.06 -22.28 -14.94
CA VAL A 474 18.88 -20.84 -14.81
C VAL A 474 18.91 -20.49 -13.33
N LEU A 475 19.66 -19.44 -12.97
CA LEU A 475 19.68 -18.89 -11.63
C LEU A 475 18.55 -17.86 -11.47
N PRO A 476 17.94 -17.73 -10.28
CA PRO A 476 16.89 -16.74 -10.04
C PRO A 476 17.39 -15.31 -10.21
N ILE A 477 16.50 -14.41 -10.62
CA ILE A 477 16.83 -12.98 -10.77
C ILE A 477 17.09 -12.31 -9.41
N TYR A 478 16.56 -12.89 -8.33
CA TYR A 478 16.84 -12.51 -6.95
C TYR A 478 16.61 -13.72 -6.03
N ALA A 479 17.43 -13.88 -5.00
CA ALA A 479 17.19 -14.86 -3.95
C ALA A 479 17.64 -14.32 -2.59
N TYR A 480 16.86 -14.56 -1.54
CA TYR A 480 17.08 -14.01 -0.20
C TYR A 480 17.11 -15.08 0.89
N PRO A 481 17.94 -14.92 1.94
CA PRO A 481 18.17 -16.01 2.90
C PRO A 481 17.10 -16.10 4.00
N HIS A 482 16.92 -17.30 4.59
CA HIS A 482 15.94 -17.62 5.65
C HIS A 482 16.03 -16.80 6.98
N LYS A 483 16.98 -15.86 7.06
CA LYS A 483 17.08 -14.84 8.12
C LYS A 483 16.27 -13.56 7.84
N MET A 484 15.71 -13.42 6.64
CA MET A 484 15.01 -12.23 6.15
C MET A 484 13.51 -12.51 6.00
N GLY A 485 13.18 -13.58 5.28
CA GLY A 485 11.86 -14.21 5.17
C GLY A 485 12.04 -15.72 4.95
N LYS A 486 10.97 -16.53 4.90
CA LYS A 486 11.04 -18.01 4.85
C LYS A 486 9.92 -18.69 4.04
N SER A 487 9.20 -17.93 3.23
CA SER A 487 8.23 -18.46 2.27
C SER A 487 7.85 -17.31 1.35
N VAL A 488 8.47 -17.25 0.18
CA VAL A 488 8.16 -16.20 -0.80
C VAL A 488 6.73 -16.35 -1.32
N THR A 489 5.99 -15.25 -1.30
CA THR A 489 4.60 -15.19 -1.77
C THR A 489 4.52 -14.87 -3.28
N GLY A 490 5.65 -14.62 -3.92
CA GLY A 490 5.70 -14.05 -5.26
C GLY A 490 5.06 -12.66 -5.31
N GLY A 491 4.72 -12.19 -6.51
CA GLY A 491 4.31 -10.81 -6.72
C GLY A 491 3.90 -10.50 -8.16
N TYR A 492 3.75 -9.21 -8.46
CA TYR A 492 3.36 -8.68 -9.77
C TYR A 492 4.26 -7.51 -10.18
N VAL A 493 4.53 -7.38 -11.48
CA VAL A 493 5.05 -6.13 -12.03
C VAL A 493 3.91 -5.12 -12.04
N TYR A 494 3.99 -4.03 -11.27
CA TYR A 494 2.94 -3.01 -11.27
C TYR A 494 2.85 -2.39 -12.67
N ARG A 495 1.66 -2.48 -13.27
CA ARG A 495 1.30 -1.93 -14.60
C ARG A 495 0.00 -1.12 -14.56
N GLY A 496 -0.46 -0.78 -13.36
CA GLY A 496 -1.60 0.09 -13.14
C GLY A 496 -1.35 1.50 -13.65
N CYS A 497 -2.42 2.27 -13.59
CA CYS A 497 -2.54 3.60 -14.15
C CYS A 497 -2.51 4.67 -13.04
N GLU A 498 -3.02 4.37 -11.84
CA GLU A 498 -3.14 5.33 -10.74
C GLU A 498 -1.79 5.83 -10.19
N TYR A 499 -0.84 4.90 -10.02
CA TYR A 499 0.45 5.14 -9.37
C TYR A 499 1.63 4.94 -10.36
N PRO A 500 1.79 5.81 -11.37
CA PRO A 500 2.77 5.62 -12.45
C PRO A 500 4.24 5.62 -11.98
N ASN A 501 4.52 6.05 -10.74
CA ASN A 501 5.83 5.92 -10.10
C ASN A 501 6.22 4.45 -9.81
N LEU A 502 5.23 3.55 -9.70
CA LEU A 502 5.43 2.11 -9.50
C LEU A 502 5.61 1.33 -10.81
N ASN A 503 5.35 1.95 -11.98
CA ASN A 503 5.32 1.26 -13.28
C ASN A 503 6.64 0.55 -13.61
N GLY A 504 6.59 -0.79 -13.64
CA GLY A 504 7.76 -1.63 -13.92
C GLY A 504 8.57 -2.07 -12.69
N MET A 505 8.12 -1.75 -11.47
CA MET A 505 8.59 -2.41 -10.25
C MET A 505 7.89 -3.77 -10.10
N TYR A 506 8.65 -4.84 -9.88
CA TYR A 506 8.10 -6.12 -9.42
C TYR A 506 7.93 -6.05 -7.90
N ILE A 507 6.70 -5.95 -7.43
CA ILE A 507 6.34 -5.85 -6.01
C ILE A 507 5.87 -7.22 -5.54
N PHE A 508 6.50 -7.72 -4.47
CA PHE A 508 6.34 -9.07 -3.95
C PHE A 508 6.41 -9.09 -2.42
N GLY A 509 6.10 -10.24 -1.81
CA GLY A 509 6.12 -10.38 -0.36
C GLY A 509 6.60 -11.74 0.14
N ASP A 510 6.68 -11.87 1.46
CA ASP A 510 7.05 -13.11 2.16
C ASP A 510 6.01 -13.46 3.23
N PHE A 511 5.40 -14.63 3.11
CA PHE A 511 4.30 -15.10 3.94
C PHE A 511 4.69 -15.24 5.42
N MET A 512 5.91 -15.66 5.73
CA MET A 512 6.32 -15.94 7.12
C MET A 512 6.76 -14.68 7.89
N SER A 513 7.38 -13.71 7.20
CA SER A 513 7.89 -12.48 7.81
C SER A 513 6.97 -11.27 7.65
N GLY A 514 6.01 -11.32 6.71
CA GLY A 514 5.14 -10.21 6.36
C GLY A 514 5.86 -9.06 5.64
N ARG A 515 7.09 -9.26 5.15
CA ARG A 515 7.81 -8.24 4.38
C ARG A 515 7.13 -7.97 3.04
N LEU A 516 7.04 -6.69 2.68
CA LEU A 516 6.79 -6.23 1.31
C LEU A 516 8.11 -5.74 0.71
N MET A 517 8.35 -6.06 -0.55
CA MET A 517 9.65 -5.90 -1.21
C MET A 517 9.47 -5.52 -2.68
N SER A 518 10.48 -4.90 -3.27
CA SER A 518 10.49 -4.53 -4.69
C SER A 518 11.79 -4.92 -5.40
N LEU A 519 11.67 -5.37 -6.65
CA LEU A 519 12.79 -5.48 -7.59
C LEU A 519 12.55 -4.51 -8.76
N GLN A 520 13.56 -3.71 -9.11
CA GLN A 520 13.55 -2.84 -10.28
C GLN A 520 14.74 -3.14 -11.20
N GLU A 521 14.45 -3.53 -12.45
CA GLU A 521 15.44 -3.77 -13.49
C GLU A 521 16.12 -2.48 -13.95
N ASP A 522 17.45 -2.40 -13.85
CA ASP A 522 18.25 -1.40 -14.59
C ASP A 522 18.45 -1.88 -16.03
N ARG A 523 17.69 -1.25 -16.92
CA ARG A 523 17.63 -1.51 -18.37
C ARG A 523 18.98 -1.37 -19.08
N ASN A 524 19.95 -0.68 -18.49
CA ASN A 524 21.29 -0.50 -19.07
C ASN A 524 22.24 -1.67 -18.77
N THR A 525 21.96 -2.46 -17.73
CA THR A 525 22.86 -3.50 -17.19
C THR A 525 22.19 -4.87 -17.02
N GLY A 526 20.86 -4.94 -17.11
CA GLY A 526 20.07 -6.15 -16.82
C GLY A 526 20.11 -6.57 -15.35
N GLN A 527 20.55 -5.69 -14.45
CA GLN A 527 20.66 -5.97 -13.02
C GLN A 527 19.37 -5.58 -12.29
N TRP A 528 18.94 -6.40 -11.34
CA TRP A 528 17.76 -6.14 -10.51
C TRP A 528 18.16 -5.45 -9.21
N LYS A 529 17.72 -4.19 -9.05
CA LYS A 529 17.88 -3.43 -7.80
C LYS A 529 16.78 -3.81 -6.82
N TYR A 530 17.17 -4.31 -5.65
CA TYR A 530 16.30 -4.53 -4.51
C TYR A 530 15.99 -3.23 -3.75
N ASN A 531 14.75 -3.08 -3.26
CA ASN A 531 14.38 -2.12 -2.21
C ASN A 531 13.31 -2.76 -1.29
N GLU A 532 13.44 -2.57 0.02
CA GLU A 532 12.35 -2.85 0.98
C GLU A 532 11.15 -1.91 0.72
N ILE A 533 9.95 -2.35 1.10
CA ILE A 533 8.75 -1.52 1.16
C ILE A 533 8.30 -1.44 2.62
N CYS A 534 8.09 -0.21 3.09
CA CYS A 534 7.65 0.11 4.45
C CYS A 534 6.30 0.84 4.39
N MET A 535 5.52 0.71 5.45
CA MET A 535 4.26 1.44 5.57
C MET A 535 4.50 2.88 6.02
N GLY A 536 3.86 3.84 5.37
CA GLY A 536 4.04 5.26 5.63
C GLY A 536 3.67 5.66 7.06
N LEU A 537 4.62 6.27 7.77
CA LEU A 537 4.43 6.73 9.16
C LEU A 537 3.97 8.19 9.23
N GLY A 538 3.31 8.54 10.34
CA GLY A 538 2.80 9.89 10.60
C GLY A 538 1.83 10.37 9.51
N LEU A 539 2.07 11.58 9.01
CA LEU A 539 1.22 12.23 8.01
C LEU A 539 1.20 11.52 6.63
N THR A 540 2.16 10.61 6.36
CA THR A 540 2.32 9.96 5.05
C THR A 540 1.06 9.21 4.59
N CYS A 541 0.37 8.53 5.51
CA CYS A 541 -0.89 7.83 5.23
C CYS A 541 -2.10 8.50 5.89
N ALA A 542 -2.01 9.77 6.31
CA ALA A 542 -3.05 10.48 7.07
C ALA A 542 -4.21 11.01 6.19
N PHE A 543 -4.70 10.18 5.27
CA PHE A 543 -5.81 10.50 4.37
C PHE A 543 -7.01 9.57 4.64
N PRO A 544 -8.27 10.04 4.47
CA PRO A 544 -9.45 9.23 4.71
C PRO A 544 -9.45 7.92 3.90
N GLY A 545 -9.50 6.79 4.60
CA GLY A 545 -9.52 5.44 3.98
C GLY A 545 -8.15 4.81 3.76
N LEU A 546 -7.04 5.55 3.93
CA LEU A 546 -5.70 4.97 3.92
C LEU A 546 -5.31 4.42 5.30
N ILE A 547 -4.55 3.34 5.29
CA ILE A 547 -3.95 2.70 6.46
C ILE A 547 -2.47 2.38 6.20
N ASN A 548 -1.74 2.13 7.30
CA ASN A 548 -0.30 1.89 7.32
C ASN A 548 0.06 0.56 8.02
N ASN A 549 -0.87 -0.40 7.96
CA ASN A 549 -0.75 -1.71 8.61
C ASN A 549 -1.56 -2.76 7.83
N TYR A 550 -1.19 -4.02 8.04
CA TYR A 550 -1.82 -5.19 7.45
C TYR A 550 -1.48 -6.42 8.29
N HIS A 551 -2.24 -7.51 8.18
CA HIS A 551 -1.92 -8.73 8.91
C HIS A 551 -0.65 -9.41 8.35
N GLN A 552 0.18 -9.99 9.24
CA GLN A 552 1.51 -10.51 8.91
C GLN A 552 1.55 -11.54 7.76
N TYR A 553 0.61 -12.48 7.69
CA TYR A 553 0.72 -13.60 6.76
C TYR A 553 0.26 -13.20 5.35
N ILE A 554 1.16 -12.67 4.51
CA ILE A 554 0.88 -12.32 3.11
C ILE A 554 0.68 -13.61 2.30
N ILE A 555 -0.57 -13.91 1.95
CA ILE A 555 -0.99 -15.17 1.32
C ILE A 555 -0.76 -15.17 -0.20
N SER A 556 -1.08 -14.07 -0.88
CA SER A 556 -1.15 -14.02 -2.35
C SER A 556 -1.20 -12.58 -2.85
N PHE A 557 -0.90 -12.36 -4.13
CA PHE A 557 -1.03 -11.07 -4.83
C PHE A 557 -2.02 -11.17 -5.98
N ALA A 558 -2.56 -10.02 -6.40
CA ALA A 558 -3.50 -9.90 -7.51
C ALA A 558 -3.42 -8.53 -8.20
N GLU A 559 -3.96 -8.46 -9.41
CA GLU A 559 -4.25 -7.21 -10.11
C GLU A 559 -5.74 -7.12 -10.48
N ASP A 560 -6.26 -5.90 -10.65
CA ASP A 560 -7.60 -5.68 -11.19
C ASP A 560 -7.62 -5.53 -12.72
N GLU A 561 -8.80 -5.20 -13.26
CA GLU A 561 -8.96 -5.02 -14.71
C GLU A 561 -8.22 -3.78 -15.24
N ALA A 562 -7.99 -2.74 -14.43
CA ALA A 562 -7.13 -1.61 -14.78
C ALA A 562 -5.63 -1.94 -14.70
N GLY A 563 -5.24 -2.87 -13.83
CA GLY A 563 -3.85 -3.26 -13.54
C GLY A 563 -3.33 -2.72 -12.20
N GLU A 564 -4.22 -2.19 -11.35
CA GLU A 564 -3.88 -1.79 -9.99
C GLU A 564 -3.52 -3.01 -9.13
N LEU A 565 -2.58 -2.83 -8.21
CA LEU A 565 -2.00 -3.91 -7.42
C LEU A 565 -2.70 -4.12 -6.08
N TYR A 566 -2.98 -5.38 -5.77
CA TYR A 566 -3.58 -5.82 -4.53
C TYR A 566 -2.79 -6.97 -3.92
N PHE A 567 -2.86 -7.11 -2.60
CA PHE A 567 -2.45 -8.35 -1.93
C PHE A 567 -3.47 -8.82 -0.90
N MET A 568 -3.38 -10.11 -0.60
CA MET A 568 -4.19 -10.81 0.39
C MET A 568 -3.30 -11.17 1.57
N SER A 569 -3.72 -10.85 2.80
CA SER A 569 -3.07 -11.37 4.00
C SER A 569 -4.08 -11.78 5.07
N THR A 570 -3.62 -12.49 6.10
CA THR A 570 -4.48 -12.98 7.19
C THR A 570 -3.81 -12.89 8.55
N GLY A 571 -4.62 -12.77 9.61
CA GLY A 571 -4.15 -12.91 10.99
C GLY A 571 -3.90 -14.37 11.39
N ILE A 572 -4.60 -15.33 10.79
CA ILE A 572 -4.50 -16.76 11.08
C ILE A 572 -4.55 -17.55 9.75
N PRO A 573 -3.47 -18.26 9.35
CA PRO A 573 -3.37 -18.96 8.06
C PRO A 573 -4.04 -20.34 8.10
N SER A 574 -5.35 -20.36 8.38
CA SER A 574 -6.20 -21.55 8.39
C SER A 574 -7.40 -21.34 7.47
N ALA A 575 -7.71 -22.32 6.62
CA ALA A 575 -8.88 -22.31 5.73
C ALA A 575 -10.21 -21.98 6.43
N THR A 576 -10.32 -22.23 7.74
CA THR A 576 -11.55 -22.01 8.50
C THR A 576 -11.64 -20.62 9.15
N SER A 577 -10.54 -19.88 9.25
CA SER A 577 -10.48 -18.60 9.96
C SER A 577 -10.91 -17.43 9.07
N PRO A 578 -11.96 -16.67 9.41
CA PRO A 578 -12.44 -15.52 8.64
C PRO A 578 -11.61 -14.25 8.93
N SER A 579 -10.29 -14.38 9.00
CA SER A 579 -9.34 -13.29 9.34
C SER A 579 -8.48 -12.84 8.15
N GLY A 580 -8.93 -13.15 6.93
CA GLY A 580 -8.32 -12.70 5.69
C GLY A 580 -8.86 -11.35 5.21
N VAL A 581 -7.96 -10.53 4.68
CA VAL A 581 -8.21 -9.17 4.17
C VAL A 581 -7.54 -9.00 2.80
N VAL A 582 -8.14 -8.18 1.93
CA VAL A 582 -7.58 -7.71 0.66
C VAL A 582 -7.25 -6.23 0.79
N TYR A 583 -6.01 -5.87 0.45
CA TYR A 583 -5.49 -4.50 0.47
C TYR A 583 -5.12 -4.06 -0.95
N LYS A 584 -5.47 -2.84 -1.34
CA LYS A 584 -4.89 -2.15 -2.51
C LYS A 584 -3.57 -1.51 -2.09
N VAL A 585 -2.56 -1.56 -2.95
CA VAL A 585 -1.28 -0.86 -2.76
C VAL A 585 -1.39 0.57 -3.27
N VAL A 586 -1.01 1.55 -2.45
CA VAL A 586 -1.13 2.99 -2.73
C VAL A 586 0.22 3.68 -2.62
N ASP A 587 0.58 4.52 -3.60
CA ASP A 587 1.72 5.43 -3.52
C ASP A 587 1.26 6.80 -2.97
N PRO A 588 1.55 7.14 -1.70
CA PRO A 588 1.09 8.38 -1.06
C PRO A 588 1.73 9.65 -1.62
N SER A 589 2.77 9.55 -2.46
CA SER A 589 3.27 10.71 -3.20
C SER A 589 2.28 11.22 -4.25
N ARG A 590 1.14 10.53 -4.45
CA ARG A 590 0.01 10.92 -5.30
C ARG A 590 -1.31 10.83 -4.54
N ARG A 591 -1.86 12.00 -4.19
CA ARG A 591 -3.15 12.16 -3.49
C ARG A 591 -4.39 11.87 -4.37
N ALA A 592 -4.25 11.85 -5.71
CA ALA A 592 -5.35 11.58 -6.65
C ALA A 592 -4.94 10.71 -7.85
N PRO A 593 -5.84 9.84 -8.37
CA PRO A 593 -5.58 9.02 -9.55
C PRO A 593 -5.69 9.86 -10.85
N PRO A 594 -4.98 9.52 -11.94
CA PRO A 594 -5.05 10.28 -13.17
C PRO A 594 -6.42 10.22 -13.85
N ARG A 595 -6.84 11.36 -14.41
CA ARG A 595 -8.05 11.47 -15.24
C ARG A 595 -8.10 10.42 -16.37
N GLN A 596 -6.98 10.20 -17.06
CA GLN A 596 -6.84 9.15 -18.10
C GLN A 596 -7.04 7.70 -17.60
N CYS A 597 -7.06 7.48 -16.28
CA CYS A 597 -7.28 6.18 -15.64
C CYS A 597 -8.73 5.98 -15.20
N HIS A 598 -9.57 7.02 -15.23
CA HIS A 598 -11.00 6.85 -15.00
C HIS A 598 -11.60 6.03 -16.15
N TYR A 599 -12.18 4.88 -15.80
CA TYR A 599 -12.92 4.00 -16.69
C TYR A 599 -14.42 4.04 -16.38
N ASP A 600 -15.27 3.71 -17.36
CA ASP A 600 -16.71 3.52 -17.17
C ASP A 600 -17.04 2.02 -17.15
N PRO A 601 -17.29 1.38 -15.99
CA PRO A 601 -17.58 -0.05 -15.92
C PRO A 601 -18.85 -0.43 -16.68
N LEU A 602 -18.80 -1.53 -17.44
CA LEU A 602 -19.98 -2.07 -18.09
C LEU A 602 -21.02 -2.54 -17.05
N PRO A 603 -22.31 -2.17 -17.19
CA PRO A 603 -23.33 -2.44 -16.16
C PRO A 603 -23.50 -3.92 -15.80
N VAL A 604 -23.21 -4.25 -14.54
CA VAL A 604 -23.42 -5.60 -13.97
C VAL A 604 -24.89 -5.83 -13.64
N ARG A 605 -25.43 -6.97 -14.08
CA ARG A 605 -26.79 -7.40 -13.73
C ARG A 605 -26.77 -8.18 -12.42
N VAL A 606 -26.99 -7.49 -11.31
CA VAL A 606 -27.09 -8.11 -9.98
C VAL A 606 -28.48 -8.76 -9.78
N LYS A 607 -28.53 -9.94 -9.16
CA LYS A 607 -29.77 -10.62 -8.75
C LYS A 607 -29.83 -11.05 -7.28
N SER A 608 -28.68 -11.11 -6.60
CA SER A 608 -28.61 -11.31 -5.15
C SER A 608 -28.83 -9.99 -4.41
N ASN A 609 -28.88 -10.03 -3.08
CA ASN A 609 -28.60 -8.83 -2.30
C ASN A 609 -27.14 -8.40 -2.47
N LEU A 610 -26.86 -7.12 -2.18
CA LEU A 610 -25.52 -6.55 -2.09
C LEU A 610 -25.17 -6.27 -0.63
N ILE A 611 -24.00 -6.74 -0.21
CA ILE A 611 -23.40 -6.43 1.08
C ILE A 611 -22.42 -5.29 0.82
N LYS A 612 -22.72 -4.09 1.35
CA LYS A 612 -21.77 -2.96 1.26
C LYS A 612 -20.49 -3.30 2.03
N PHE A 613 -19.35 -2.99 1.43
CA PHE A 613 -18.07 -3.04 2.12
C PHE A 613 -18.00 -1.93 3.18
N VAL A 614 -17.32 -2.25 4.29
CA VAL A 614 -17.03 -1.36 5.41
C VAL A 614 -15.63 -1.77 5.91
N PRO A 615 -14.63 -0.88 5.88
CA PRO A 615 -13.32 -1.14 6.47
C PRO A 615 -13.42 -1.51 7.95
N GLN A 616 -12.49 -2.34 8.42
CA GLN A 616 -12.34 -2.71 9.83
C GLN A 616 -11.00 -2.22 10.40
N GLU A 617 -9.95 -2.16 9.59
CA GLU A 617 -8.66 -1.62 9.99
C GLU A 617 -8.68 -0.09 10.02
N ILE A 618 -7.80 0.48 10.84
CA ILE A 618 -7.63 1.92 11.02
C ILE A 618 -6.16 2.32 10.90
N LEU A 619 -5.91 3.57 10.54
CA LEU A 619 -4.58 4.15 10.53
C LEU A 619 -3.97 4.12 11.95
N MET A 620 -2.76 3.57 12.09
CA MET A 620 -2.05 3.49 13.37
C MET A 620 -1.06 4.65 13.51
N GLY A 621 -0.85 5.13 14.74
CA GLY A 621 0.12 6.20 15.03
C GLY A 621 -0.33 7.63 14.68
N VAL A 622 -1.61 7.82 14.35
CA VAL A 622 -2.21 9.15 14.15
C VAL A 622 -3.47 9.24 15.01
N GLU A 623 -3.51 10.19 15.94
CA GLU A 623 -4.73 10.44 16.73
C GLU A 623 -5.84 10.98 15.82
N SER A 624 -6.95 10.25 15.73
CA SER A 624 -8.13 10.72 15.02
C SER A 624 -8.78 11.88 15.79
N PRO A 625 -9.04 13.05 15.17
CA PRO A 625 -9.71 14.16 15.83
C PRO A 625 -11.03 13.71 16.49
N SER A 626 -11.22 14.04 17.76
CA SER A 626 -12.41 13.57 18.48
C SER A 626 -13.63 14.36 18.03
N LYS A 627 -14.74 13.65 17.76
CA LYS A 627 -16.01 14.27 17.36
C LYS A 627 -16.69 15.09 18.48
N ASN A 628 -16.00 15.32 19.60
CA ASN A 628 -16.43 16.20 20.69
C ASN A 628 -15.40 17.31 20.99
N ASP A 629 -14.32 17.43 20.22
CA ASP A 629 -13.32 18.46 20.43
C ASP A 629 -13.94 19.82 20.07
N PRO A 630 -13.88 20.83 20.96
CA PRO A 630 -14.43 22.14 20.66
C PRO A 630 -13.69 22.78 19.48
N GLU A 631 -14.46 23.38 18.57
CA GLU A 631 -13.95 24.27 17.51
C GLU A 631 -12.88 25.21 18.10
N PRO A 632 -11.62 25.12 17.64
CA PRO A 632 -10.53 25.84 18.28
C PRO A 632 -10.77 27.34 18.16
N GLN A 633 -10.89 28.02 19.30
CA GLN A 633 -11.05 29.48 19.28
C GLN A 633 -9.83 30.12 18.61
N PRO A 634 -10.02 31.15 17.78
CA PRO A 634 -8.92 31.79 17.08
C PRO A 634 -7.90 32.30 18.09
N THR A 635 -6.70 31.72 18.07
CA THR A 635 -5.56 32.20 18.84
C THR A 635 -5.12 33.56 18.30
N ASP A 636 -5.04 34.56 19.17
CA ASP A 636 -4.57 35.91 18.80
C ASP A 636 -3.22 35.81 18.07
N SER A 637 -3.16 36.38 16.86
CA SER A 637 -1.99 36.31 15.99
C SER A 637 -0.77 36.96 16.65
N GLN A 638 0.29 36.17 16.91
CA GLN A 638 1.59 36.75 17.27
C GLN A 638 2.16 37.50 16.07
N ASP A 639 2.18 38.82 16.17
CA ASP A 639 2.62 39.75 15.12
C ASP A 639 4.15 39.75 14.97
N TRP A 640 4.64 38.71 14.29
CA TRP A 640 6.05 38.55 13.92
C TRP A 640 6.58 39.69 13.02
N LEU A 641 5.68 40.42 12.34
CA LEU A 641 6.05 41.54 11.48
C LEU A 641 6.56 42.72 12.32
N GLN A 642 5.99 42.94 13.50
CA GLN A 642 6.46 43.98 14.42
C GLN A 642 7.85 43.65 15.00
N GLU A 643 8.12 42.39 15.35
CA GLU A 643 9.47 41.97 15.81
C GLU A 643 10.51 42.05 14.68
N LEU A 644 10.10 41.85 13.43
CA LEU A 644 10.96 42.05 12.25
C LEU A 644 11.27 43.54 12.01
N ILE A 645 10.28 44.42 12.17
CA ILE A 645 10.43 45.88 12.03
C ILE A 645 11.44 46.41 13.06
N ASP A 646 11.31 46.00 14.32
CA ASP A 646 12.21 46.44 15.40
C ASP A 646 13.66 45.98 15.14
N ARG A 647 13.86 44.77 14.61
CA ARG A 647 15.19 44.25 14.21
C ARG A 647 15.80 44.94 12.99
N LEU A 648 15.01 45.60 12.15
CA LEU A 648 15.49 46.31 10.95
C LEU A 648 15.81 47.79 11.23
N GLY A 649 15.59 48.28 12.46
CA GLY A 649 15.93 49.65 12.86
C GLY A 649 17.41 49.91 13.15
N GLU A 650 18.21 48.88 13.47
CA GLU A 650 19.56 49.03 14.03
C GLU A 650 20.72 49.09 13.01
N LEU A 651 20.58 49.88 11.93
CA LEU A 651 21.67 50.09 10.95
C LEU A 651 22.02 51.55 10.68
N GLY A 652 22.69 52.17 11.67
CA GLY A 652 23.58 53.34 11.49
C GLY A 652 23.23 54.60 12.29
N PRO A 653 24.21 55.50 12.54
CA PRO A 653 25.57 55.19 13.01
C PRO A 653 25.94 55.88 14.34
N GLU A 654 27.10 55.48 14.88
CA GLU A 654 27.84 55.96 16.07
C GLU A 654 27.90 57.51 16.31
N PRO A 655 28.19 58.03 17.55
CA PRO A 655 29.35 57.57 18.36
C PRO A 655 29.35 57.71 19.92
N THR A 656 30.48 57.29 20.52
CA THR A 656 31.07 57.65 21.86
C THR A 656 30.58 57.05 23.19
N THR A 657 31.25 55.97 23.63
CA THR A 657 32.08 55.80 24.88
C THR A 657 31.84 56.65 26.17
N PRO A 658 32.21 56.18 27.41
CA PRO A 658 32.54 54.80 27.88
C PRO A 658 32.05 54.39 29.33
N PHE A 659 32.40 53.14 29.72
CA PHE A 659 32.48 52.45 31.05
C PHE A 659 32.75 53.27 32.34
N PRO A 660 32.61 52.70 33.59
CA PRO A 660 32.40 51.29 34.04
C PRO A 660 31.13 51.11 34.96
N THR A 661 30.90 50.18 35.93
CA THR A 661 31.71 49.27 36.80
C THR A 661 30.88 48.13 37.47
N THR A 662 31.48 47.38 38.43
CA THR A 662 30.98 46.23 39.26
C THR A 662 29.99 46.63 40.40
N THR A 663 29.43 45.80 41.33
CA THR A 663 29.94 44.57 42.02
C THR A 663 28.88 43.80 42.88
N THR A 664 28.99 42.46 42.97
CA THR A 664 28.68 41.51 44.11
C THR A 664 27.38 41.51 44.98
N THR A 665 26.52 40.51 44.76
CA THR A 665 25.96 39.45 45.67
C THR A 665 25.65 39.61 47.20
N LYS A 666 24.51 38.96 47.60
CA LYS A 666 24.15 38.29 48.91
C LYS A 666 23.75 39.16 50.15
N PRO A 667 23.01 38.63 51.18
CA PRO A 667 22.05 37.50 51.24
C PRO A 667 20.73 37.79 52.06
N THR A 668 19.98 36.74 52.42
CA THR A 668 18.58 36.69 52.97
C THR A 668 18.39 36.91 54.49
N ARG A 669 17.15 37.29 54.94
CA ARG A 669 16.60 36.87 56.26
C ARG A 669 15.06 36.95 56.48
N HIS A 670 14.60 36.12 57.44
CA HIS A 670 13.28 35.91 58.08
C HIS A 670 12.64 37.16 58.79
N SER A 671 11.35 37.22 59.24
CA SER A 671 10.11 36.42 59.01
C SER A 671 8.84 36.99 59.71
N ARG A 672 7.64 36.47 59.34
CA ARG A 672 6.41 36.24 60.18
C ARG A 672 5.73 37.39 60.97
N ARG A 673 4.44 37.61 60.69
CA ARG A 673 3.32 37.40 61.67
C ARG A 673 1.96 37.19 60.97
N LYS A 674 0.94 36.68 61.68
CA LYS A 674 -0.40 36.30 61.14
C LYS A 674 -1.56 36.98 61.88
N GLY A 675 -2.59 37.40 61.13
CA GLY A 675 -3.98 37.59 61.60
C GLY A 675 -4.87 36.39 61.23
N ARG A 676 -6.10 36.28 61.77
CA ARG A 676 -6.95 35.06 61.67
C ARG A 676 -8.45 35.37 61.55
N ARG A 677 -9.21 34.40 60.97
CA ARG A 677 -10.69 34.15 60.92
C ARG A 677 -11.30 34.44 59.53
N ARG A 678 -12.35 33.74 59.01
CA ARG A 678 -13.16 32.51 59.31
C ARG A 678 -13.99 32.21 58.01
N LYS A 679 -14.61 31.04 57.69
CA LYS A 679 -14.58 29.63 58.17
C LYS A 679 -15.41 28.70 57.23
N GLY A 680 -14.80 28.07 56.22
CA GLY A 680 -15.40 26.99 55.41
C GLY A 680 -14.31 26.29 54.59
N LYS A 681 -13.81 25.08 54.88
CA LYS A 681 -14.40 23.77 55.25
C LYS A 681 -14.79 22.90 54.05
N HIS A 682 -13.78 22.53 53.24
CA HIS A 682 -13.67 21.16 52.71
C HIS A 682 -12.32 20.55 53.12
N ARG A 683 -12.16 19.24 52.91
CA ARG A 683 -11.11 18.39 53.49
C ARG A 683 -9.96 18.26 52.47
N PRO A 684 -8.70 18.62 52.79
CA PRO A 684 -7.58 18.35 51.89
C PRO A 684 -7.30 16.84 51.86
N GLN A 685 -6.96 16.31 50.68
CA GLN A 685 -6.33 15.00 50.57
C GLN A 685 -4.88 15.11 51.05
N SER A 686 -4.41 14.07 51.73
CA SER A 686 -3.00 13.91 52.12
C SER A 686 -2.20 13.34 50.96
N VAL A 687 -1.10 14.00 50.58
CA VAL A 687 -0.06 13.38 49.74
C VAL A 687 0.51 12.18 50.52
N PRO A 688 0.62 10.98 49.92
CA PRO A 688 1.23 9.83 50.59
C PRO A 688 2.73 10.04 50.81
N GLU A 689 3.25 9.52 51.92
CA GLU A 689 4.70 9.33 52.07
C GLU A 689 5.13 8.18 51.14
N LEU A 690 6.14 8.43 50.28
CA LEU A 690 6.75 7.40 49.44
C LEU A 690 7.38 6.31 50.32
N ARG A 691 7.10 5.05 50.00
CA ARG A 691 7.58 3.87 50.73
C ARG A 691 8.72 3.21 49.96
N ASN A 692 9.63 2.55 50.68
CA ASN A 692 10.61 1.65 50.04
C ASN A 692 9.89 0.64 49.14
N GLY A 693 10.44 0.42 47.95
CA GLY A 693 9.86 -0.48 46.94
C GLY A 693 8.81 0.19 46.04
N ALA A 694 8.48 1.46 46.23
CA ALA A 694 7.69 2.22 45.26
C ALA A 694 8.47 2.37 43.95
N VAL A 695 7.79 2.23 42.82
CA VAL A 695 8.36 2.35 41.46
C VAL A 695 7.73 3.53 40.72
N ARG A 696 8.46 4.09 39.75
CA ARG A 696 7.98 5.05 38.76
C ARG A 696 8.60 4.73 37.40
N LEU A 697 7.97 5.22 36.34
CA LEU A 697 8.53 5.22 34.99
C LEU A 697 9.03 6.62 34.65
N VAL A 698 10.13 6.68 33.89
CA VAL A 698 10.69 7.92 33.32
C VAL A 698 11.13 7.62 31.89
N GLY A 699 10.76 8.47 30.94
CA GLY A 699 11.15 8.38 29.54
C GLY A 699 11.10 9.75 28.87
N ASP A 700 11.37 9.81 27.57
CA ASP A 700 11.52 11.08 26.84
C ASP A 700 10.18 11.71 26.43
N GLU A 701 9.07 10.97 26.50
CA GLU A 701 7.71 11.47 26.31
C GLU A 701 7.14 12.08 27.61
N PRO A 702 6.74 13.37 27.63
CA PRO A 702 5.99 13.94 28.74
C PRO A 702 4.65 13.21 28.97
N ASP A 703 4.27 13.04 30.25
CA ASP A 703 3.01 12.44 30.72
C ASP A 703 2.73 10.97 30.31
N SER A 704 3.65 10.32 29.59
CA SER A 704 3.63 8.88 29.30
C SER A 704 3.76 8.08 30.61
N SER A 705 2.73 7.31 30.97
CA SER A 705 2.60 6.66 32.29
C SER A 705 2.54 5.13 32.24
N ASP A 706 2.50 4.55 31.04
CA ASP A 706 2.48 3.11 30.78
C ASP A 706 3.85 2.55 30.37
N ARG A 707 4.80 3.39 29.95
CA ARG A 707 6.14 3.00 29.49
C ARG A 707 7.25 3.86 30.08
N GLY A 708 8.47 3.33 30.10
CA GLY A 708 9.66 4.06 30.55
C GLY A 708 10.71 3.20 31.26
N ARG A 709 11.84 3.82 31.60
CA ARG A 709 12.88 3.27 32.48
C ARG A 709 12.29 3.09 33.88
N VAL A 710 12.58 1.94 34.50
CA VAL A 710 12.12 1.63 35.85
C VAL A 710 13.05 2.29 36.86
N GLU A 711 12.49 3.21 37.63
CA GLU A 711 13.15 3.76 38.80
C GLU A 711 12.43 3.31 40.07
N ILE A 712 13.20 2.92 41.09
CA ILE A 712 12.72 2.41 42.37
C ILE A 712 13.19 3.32 43.52
N TYR A 713 12.32 3.53 44.50
CA TYR A 713 12.59 4.33 45.69
C TYR A 713 13.00 3.43 46.85
N ILE A 714 14.19 3.66 47.41
CA ILE A 714 14.72 2.88 48.55
C ILE A 714 15.47 3.83 49.50
N ASN A 715 15.16 3.75 50.80
CA ASN A 715 15.86 4.44 51.90
C ASN A 715 15.96 5.98 51.80
N GLY A 716 15.15 6.60 50.94
CA GLY A 716 15.11 8.07 50.75
C GLY A 716 15.64 8.55 49.39
N GLU A 717 16.23 7.67 48.59
CA GLU A 717 16.73 7.95 47.24
C GLU A 717 15.92 7.21 46.17
N TRP A 718 15.79 7.81 44.98
CA TRP A 718 15.38 7.11 43.76
C TRP A 718 16.63 6.60 43.03
N GLY A 719 16.50 5.46 42.36
CA GLY A 719 17.56 4.93 41.51
C GLY A 719 17.05 3.91 40.52
N THR A 720 17.88 3.51 39.58
CA THR A 720 17.51 2.62 38.48
C THR A 720 17.66 1.14 38.87
N VAL A 721 17.20 0.26 37.98
CA VAL A 721 17.27 -1.19 38.09
C VAL A 721 18.06 -1.70 36.89
N CYS A 722 19.05 -2.57 37.09
CA CYS A 722 19.75 -3.19 35.96
C CYS A 722 18.86 -4.20 35.23
N ASP A 723 19.06 -4.32 33.92
CA ASP A 723 18.35 -5.26 33.06
C ASP A 723 18.91 -6.69 33.10
N ASP A 724 19.95 -6.97 33.89
CA ASP A 724 20.50 -8.32 34.01
C ASP A 724 19.46 -9.27 34.64
N LEU A 725 19.27 -10.43 33.98
CA LEU A 725 18.14 -11.37 34.16
C LEU A 725 16.70 -10.79 34.03
N TRP A 726 16.53 -9.50 33.76
CA TRP A 726 15.24 -8.83 33.57
C TRP A 726 14.41 -9.50 32.46
N ASN A 727 13.15 -9.81 32.75
CA ASN A 727 12.22 -10.46 31.84
C ASN A 727 10.77 -10.06 32.15
N THR A 728 9.81 -10.60 31.40
CA THR A 728 8.38 -10.23 31.50
C THR A 728 7.75 -10.51 32.86
N LYS A 729 8.29 -11.44 33.66
CA LYS A 729 7.85 -11.62 35.06
C LYS A 729 8.21 -10.42 35.94
N ASN A 730 9.41 -9.85 35.78
CA ASN A 730 9.81 -8.63 36.49
C ASN A 730 8.94 -7.45 36.10
N ALA A 731 8.74 -7.27 34.79
CA ALA A 731 7.86 -6.24 34.26
C ALA A 731 6.43 -6.39 34.78
N ALA A 732 5.91 -7.61 34.91
CA ALA A 732 4.57 -7.88 35.47
C ALA A 732 4.42 -7.44 36.94
N VAL A 733 5.51 -7.46 37.73
CA VAL A 733 5.51 -6.87 39.08
C VAL A 733 5.44 -5.36 39.00
N VAL A 734 6.32 -4.71 38.22
CA VAL A 734 6.35 -3.24 38.05
C VAL A 734 5.03 -2.70 37.53
N CYS A 735 4.49 -3.26 36.44
CA CYS A 735 3.23 -2.84 35.85
C CYS A 735 2.05 -2.99 36.82
N ARG A 736 2.00 -4.09 37.60
CA ARG A 736 0.99 -4.27 38.65
C ARG A 736 1.14 -3.26 39.80
N GLN A 737 2.37 -2.92 40.20
CA GLN A 737 2.61 -1.87 41.21
C GLN A 737 2.11 -0.49 40.74
N LEU A 738 2.20 -0.21 39.44
CA LEU A 738 1.70 1.02 38.80
C LEU A 738 0.18 0.99 38.52
N GLY A 739 -0.48 -0.16 38.69
CA GLY A 739 -1.93 -0.33 38.54
C GLY A 739 -2.40 -0.91 37.20
N PHE A 740 -1.48 -1.28 36.31
CA PHE A 740 -1.77 -1.95 35.05
C PHE A 740 -2.01 -3.46 35.24
N ARG A 741 -2.72 -4.08 34.29
CA ARG A 741 -3.08 -5.51 34.35
C ARG A 741 -2.01 -6.42 33.76
N TYR A 742 -1.30 -5.94 32.73
CA TYR A 742 -0.36 -6.70 31.92
C TYR A 742 0.98 -5.96 31.83
N ALA A 743 2.06 -6.71 31.66
CA ALA A 743 3.31 -6.20 31.14
C ALA A 743 3.43 -6.61 29.68
N LEU A 744 3.47 -5.63 28.80
CA LEU A 744 3.56 -5.79 27.35
C LEU A 744 5.01 -5.99 26.91
N LYS A 745 5.97 -5.36 27.60
CA LYS A 745 7.40 -5.50 27.33
C LYS A 745 8.22 -5.40 28.62
N ALA A 746 9.28 -6.20 28.71
CA ALA A 746 10.41 -5.96 29.61
C ALA A 746 11.54 -5.38 28.75
N ALA A 747 11.73 -4.07 28.81
CA ALA A 747 12.69 -3.36 27.98
C ALA A 747 14.10 -3.41 28.59
N LYS A 748 15.11 -3.28 27.72
CA LYS A 748 16.51 -3.61 27.96
C LYS A 748 17.44 -2.60 27.30
N ASN A 749 18.73 -2.62 27.65
CA ASN A 749 19.77 -1.76 27.08
C ASN A 749 19.42 -0.25 27.12
N SER A 750 18.77 0.21 28.20
CA SER A 750 18.34 1.61 28.37
C SER A 750 17.46 2.17 27.25
N GLU A 751 16.54 1.34 26.74
CA GLU A 751 15.54 1.67 25.69
C GLU A 751 14.78 3.00 25.91
N PHE A 752 14.59 3.40 27.18
CA PHE A 752 13.91 4.64 27.58
C PHE A 752 14.88 5.67 28.21
N GLY A 753 16.10 5.71 27.69
CA GLY A 753 17.16 6.60 28.14
C GLY A 753 17.89 6.13 29.41
N GLU A 754 19.12 6.60 29.57
CA GLU A 754 20.03 6.23 30.67
C GLU A 754 19.84 7.13 31.92
N GLY A 755 19.71 6.54 33.11
CA GLY A 755 19.49 7.25 34.39
C GLY A 755 20.76 7.87 35.00
N LYS A 756 21.60 8.53 34.20
CA LYS A 756 22.99 8.94 34.54
C LYS A 756 23.19 9.79 35.79
N ASP A 757 22.17 10.54 36.23
CA ASP A 757 22.22 11.37 37.45
C ASP A 757 21.74 10.62 38.72
N LEU A 758 21.41 9.34 38.59
CA LEU A 758 20.95 8.47 39.68
C LEU A 758 22.01 7.41 40.03
N ARG A 759 21.61 6.42 40.83
CA ARG A 759 22.40 5.23 41.14
C ARG A 759 21.62 3.99 40.73
N ILE A 760 22.31 2.97 40.24
CA ILE A 760 21.71 1.64 40.09
C ILE A 760 21.52 1.05 41.49
N LEU A 761 20.26 0.73 41.84
CA LEU A 761 19.87 0.30 43.20
C LEU A 761 19.49 -1.19 43.29
N LEU A 762 19.19 -1.83 42.16
CA LEU A 762 18.89 -3.27 42.08
C LEU A 762 19.56 -3.88 40.85
N ASP A 763 19.98 -5.14 40.99
CA ASP A 763 20.62 -5.96 39.96
C ASP A 763 20.24 -7.44 40.17
N ASP A 764 20.44 -8.27 39.15
CA ASP A 764 20.19 -9.72 39.17
C ASP A 764 18.72 -10.06 39.52
N VAL A 765 17.78 -9.18 39.14
CA VAL A 765 16.39 -9.20 39.64
C VAL A 765 15.62 -10.35 39.01
N GLN A 766 15.07 -11.23 39.83
CA GLN A 766 14.38 -12.47 39.47
C GLN A 766 13.06 -12.56 40.23
N CYS A 767 11.97 -12.19 39.55
CA CYS A 767 10.60 -12.31 40.03
C CYS A 767 9.92 -13.55 39.42
N GLU A 768 8.99 -14.18 40.15
CA GLU A 768 8.04 -15.15 39.61
C GLU A 768 6.87 -14.49 38.89
N GLY A 769 6.62 -13.20 39.15
CA GLY A 769 5.59 -12.37 38.51
C GLY A 769 4.36 -12.12 39.38
N THR A 770 4.34 -12.62 40.62
CA THR A 770 3.22 -12.55 41.58
C THR A 770 3.52 -11.71 42.83
N GLU A 771 4.75 -11.20 42.95
CA GLU A 771 5.24 -10.38 44.05
C GLU A 771 4.46 -9.07 44.24
N SER A 772 4.45 -8.54 45.47
CA SER A 772 3.72 -7.29 45.79
C SER A 772 4.54 -6.05 45.48
N ASN A 773 5.88 -6.14 45.56
CA ASN A 773 6.79 -5.13 45.06
C ASN A 773 8.13 -5.72 44.59
N LEU A 774 8.90 -4.94 43.82
CA LEU A 774 10.15 -5.40 43.22
C LEU A 774 11.27 -5.79 44.23
N LEU A 775 11.18 -5.35 45.50
CA LEU A 775 12.08 -5.80 46.58
C LEU A 775 11.66 -7.14 47.21
N ASP A 776 10.47 -7.66 46.91
CA ASP A 776 10.07 -9.02 47.33
C ASP A 776 10.67 -10.10 46.40
N CYS A 777 11.10 -9.71 45.20
CA CYS A 777 11.78 -10.58 44.24
C CYS A 777 13.20 -10.94 44.73
N LYS A 778 13.81 -11.99 44.17
CA LYS A 778 15.24 -12.27 44.39
C LYS A 778 16.07 -11.22 43.65
N HIS A 779 17.11 -10.67 44.27
CA HIS A 779 18.05 -9.70 43.67
C HIS A 779 19.43 -9.77 44.35
N ALA A 780 20.46 -9.13 43.78
CA ALA A 780 21.86 -9.17 44.28
C ALA A 780 22.11 -8.46 45.64
N GLY A 781 21.09 -7.86 46.25
CA GLY A 781 21.20 -6.86 47.32
C GLY A 781 20.98 -5.44 46.81
N VAL A 782 20.69 -4.49 47.72
CA VAL A 782 20.44 -3.09 47.33
C VAL A 782 21.77 -2.37 47.09
N GLY A 783 21.92 -1.72 45.94
CA GLY A 783 23.13 -0.99 45.55
C GLY A 783 24.36 -1.89 45.35
N THR A 784 24.13 -3.20 45.15
CA THR A 784 25.15 -4.16 44.72
C THR A 784 24.85 -4.49 43.26
N HIS A 785 25.73 -4.07 42.35
CA HIS A 785 25.58 -4.29 40.91
C HIS A 785 26.95 -4.39 40.23
N ASN A 786 26.98 -5.00 39.03
CA ASN A 786 28.12 -4.87 38.10
C ASN A 786 27.81 -4.02 36.86
N CYS A 787 26.55 -3.66 36.67
CA CYS A 787 26.07 -2.92 35.50
C CYS A 787 26.48 -1.44 35.46
N ALA A 788 26.33 -0.82 34.28
CA ALA A 788 26.38 0.61 34.03
C ALA A 788 25.05 1.12 33.45
N HIS A 789 24.88 2.44 33.33
CA HIS A 789 23.59 3.05 32.96
C HIS A 789 23.13 2.82 31.49
N TYR A 790 23.89 2.10 30.66
CA TYR A 790 23.40 1.58 29.38
C TYR A 790 22.66 0.22 29.54
N GLU A 791 22.65 -0.36 30.74
CA GLU A 791 21.91 -1.58 31.13
C GLU A 791 20.72 -1.23 32.06
N ASP A 792 20.20 0.02 32.04
CA ASP A 792 19.03 0.37 32.85
C ASP A 792 17.76 -0.29 32.26
N ALA A 793 17.03 -0.99 33.12
CA ALA A 793 15.82 -1.73 32.77
C ALA A 793 14.61 -0.81 32.53
N GLY A 794 13.75 -1.21 31.59
CA GLY A 794 12.48 -0.54 31.31
C GLY A 794 11.30 -1.49 31.26
N VAL A 795 10.09 -0.93 31.12
CA VAL A 795 8.85 -1.69 30.87
C VAL A 795 7.94 -0.96 29.88
N ILE A 796 7.05 -1.73 29.26
CA ILE A 796 5.78 -1.24 28.70
C ILE A 796 4.66 -2.02 29.40
N CYS A 797 3.65 -1.32 29.88
CA CYS A 797 2.53 -1.83 30.66
C CYS A 797 1.20 -1.67 29.90
N GLY A 798 0.21 -2.50 30.22
CA GLY A 798 -1.06 -2.53 29.49
C GLY A 798 -2.26 -2.85 30.37
N ASN A 799 -3.43 -2.35 29.97
CA ASN A 799 -4.73 -2.76 30.52
C ASN A 799 -5.50 -3.74 29.62
N SER A 800 -5.01 -3.95 28.40
CA SER A 800 -5.22 -5.14 27.57
C SER A 800 -3.87 -5.84 27.36
N ASP A 801 -3.90 -7.04 26.80
CA ASP A 801 -2.77 -7.91 26.47
C ASP A 801 -2.15 -7.65 25.08
N TYR A 802 -2.71 -6.71 24.31
CA TYR A 802 -2.20 -6.29 23.01
C TYR A 802 -1.00 -5.35 23.15
N VAL A 803 0.13 -5.73 22.56
CA VAL A 803 1.33 -4.89 22.45
C VAL A 803 1.18 -3.97 21.23
N VAL A 804 0.94 -2.68 21.45
CA VAL A 804 1.14 -1.67 20.39
C VAL A 804 2.64 -1.48 20.23
N GLY A 805 3.17 -1.86 19.07
CA GLY A 805 4.58 -1.64 18.73
C GLY A 805 4.90 -0.17 18.57
N VAL A 806 6.01 0.25 19.16
CA VAL A 806 6.72 1.52 18.99
C VAL A 806 8.20 1.20 18.90
#